data_AF-A0A958QB81-F1
#
_entry.id   AF-A0A958QB81-F1
#
_cell.length_a   1.000
_cell.length_b   1.000
_cell.length_c   1.000
_cell.angle_alpha   90.00
_cell.angle_beta   90.00
_cell.angle_gamma   90.00
#
_symmetry.space_group_name_H-M   'P 1'
#
loop_
_entity.id
_entity.type
_entity.pdbx_description
1 polymer ?
#
loop_
_entity_poly.entity_id
_entity_poly.type
_entity_poly.pdbx_seq_one_letter_code
_entity_poly.pdbx_strand_id
1 'polypeptide(L)'
;MVDFLSIVGDIALLAQSACDLVTPTPTPLDCPGCAGSTFSKIGATFGTLGYYAQAGWLISIFDEGMHNWVILAYVCAVIGSLVGFVLGANPKQMFWFMIGPPLFWWLVENRTPVTGMAWKVGIYPRDMREVWQMAETGLINDRFILQKKFKVSSDAAPVSPASEGCDSAACVSDFFAYFDAVVSDTIANIIQIIGANRVILRKESSAGGLNTTILVGDDSVSDTGINPDGILDDYYVGSANQAWDLTSALKWEFFVSITEARLKNGELRQAMASFMASECGEALIESIDQRKMIAAYHNQADLLQTTVLKTRDIITFNSTTNEFGIPFPAVGNIFMLWENLAPYTIPTPRSVQTLLREPAGYPDQDTITENRAGVESLIVGIGKYFMGEETNMSSPGGQTVSIPAPSGSGFQKVDISQQINCRTFLAIILQGLRWESSHIAYQLMNEAPQGVTPAEFAYHMLYGWDLRKGDAGAAGGEPLNLEQARKFIENLVLVHLFRNEMQVAPGQYVEKRFNQGRQLIKNIEDFQRVNNQKAKYGELYVWAKMVPYFQGKIFYILSIIYPFACMLIVIPGMHKAVFQWMQVWLWAKMWDVGFAIVMVLERSIWAITGNAVTNKQLNQVIMQVQLLNQSVVEPNPPLKCAFLPDFIGIPLLNNPTGSGFFSNEDGMGFLLDRLLVLTGNTELDLANVNYI
;
A
#
# COMPACT_ATOMS: atom_id res chain seq x y z
N MET A 1 -24.94 18.49 51.19
CA MET A 1 -25.22 18.47 49.74
C MET A 1 -24.42 19.55 49.03
N VAL A 2 -24.45 20.81 49.52
CA VAL A 2 -23.54 21.88 49.07
C VAL A 2 -22.06 21.48 49.20
N ASP A 3 -21.65 20.90 50.34
CA ASP A 3 -20.26 20.44 50.51
C ASP A 3 -19.88 19.27 49.59
N PHE A 4 -20.83 18.40 49.23
CA PHE A 4 -20.58 17.30 48.29
C PHE A 4 -20.41 17.82 46.86
N LEU A 5 -21.21 18.81 46.47
CA LEU A 5 -21.08 19.48 45.17
C LEU A 5 -19.77 20.29 45.09
N SER A 6 -19.33 20.91 46.19
CA SER A 6 -18.00 21.55 46.28
C SER A 6 -16.87 20.55 46.06
N ILE A 7 -16.92 19.40 46.75
CA ILE A 7 -15.88 18.36 46.61
C ILE A 7 -15.82 17.79 45.19
N VAL A 8 -16.98 17.57 44.55
CA VAL A 8 -17.03 17.12 43.15
C VAL A 8 -16.46 18.20 42.21
N GLY A 9 -16.76 19.48 42.47
CA GLY A 9 -16.18 20.61 41.74
C GLY A 9 -14.67 20.68 41.89
N ASP A 10 -14.14 20.52 43.11
CA ASP A 10 -12.69 20.55 43.39
C ASP A 10 -11.96 19.37 42.75
N ILE A 11 -12.57 18.18 42.72
CA ILE A 11 -12.02 17.00 42.03
C ILE A 11 -12.00 17.22 40.52
N ALA A 12 -13.03 17.84 39.94
CA ALA A 12 -13.06 18.18 38.52
C ALA A 12 -11.98 19.22 38.17
N LEU A 13 -11.80 20.23 39.02
CA LEU A 13 -10.77 21.27 38.85
C LEU A 13 -9.35 20.70 38.97
N LEU A 14 -9.12 19.77 39.91
CA LEU A 14 -7.88 19.02 40.03
C LEU A 14 -7.61 18.14 38.80
N ALA A 15 -8.62 17.44 38.30
CA ALA A 15 -8.51 16.64 37.09
C ALA A 15 -8.19 17.51 35.87
N GLN A 16 -8.82 18.68 35.73
CA GLN A 16 -8.55 19.63 34.67
C GLN A 16 -7.12 20.20 34.74
N SER A 17 -6.66 20.56 35.95
CA SER A 17 -5.27 21.01 36.16
C SER A 17 -4.22 19.93 35.85
N ALA A 18 -4.57 18.65 36.05
CA ALA A 18 -3.69 17.53 35.71
C ALA A 18 -3.63 17.28 34.20
N CYS A 19 -4.72 17.54 33.47
CA CYS A 19 -4.74 17.50 32.00
C CYS A 19 -3.93 18.66 31.39
N ASP A 20 -4.05 19.87 31.95
CA ASP A 20 -3.32 21.04 31.44
C ASP A 20 -1.79 20.88 31.57
N LEU A 21 -1.31 20.14 32.59
CA LEU A 21 0.12 19.92 32.83
C LEU A 21 0.82 19.00 31.81
N VAL A 22 0.06 18.32 30.94
CA VAL A 22 0.60 17.32 29.99
C VAL A 22 0.40 17.73 28.54
N THR A 23 -0.04 18.96 28.27
CA THR A 23 -0.17 19.42 26.87
C THR A 23 1.18 19.89 26.33
N PRO A 24 1.84 19.15 25.42
CA PRO A 24 2.98 19.68 24.69
C PRO A 24 2.55 20.93 23.92
N THR A 25 3.47 21.86 23.71
CA THR A 25 3.24 23.07 22.90
C THR A 25 2.56 22.69 21.58
N PRO A 26 1.43 23.33 21.23
CA PRO A 26 0.62 22.94 20.08
C PRO A 26 1.46 23.01 18.81
N THR A 27 1.69 21.86 18.19
CA THR A 27 2.28 21.81 16.86
C THR A 27 1.18 22.11 15.82
N PRO A 28 1.50 22.58 14.61
CA PRO A 28 0.51 22.80 13.55
C PRO A 28 -0.29 21.53 13.17
N LEU A 29 0.19 20.35 13.58
CA LEU A 29 -0.47 19.05 13.42
C LEU A 29 -1.45 18.72 14.56
N ASP A 30 -1.32 19.39 15.70
CA ASP A 30 -2.25 19.22 16.80
C ASP A 30 -3.58 19.91 16.47
N CYS A 31 -4.68 19.25 16.83
CA CYS A 31 -6.00 19.84 16.77
C CYS A 31 -6.24 20.68 18.05
N PRO A 32 -6.11 22.03 18.02
CA PRO A 32 -6.41 22.84 19.18
C PRO A 32 -7.90 22.68 19.54
N GLY A 33 -8.17 22.33 20.80
CA GLY A 33 -9.54 22.14 21.29
C GLY A 33 -10.19 20.81 20.91
N CYS A 34 -9.43 19.80 20.45
CA CYS A 34 -9.97 18.44 20.33
C CYS A 34 -10.07 17.78 21.72
N ALA A 35 -11.26 17.28 22.07
CA ALA A 35 -11.51 16.67 23.38
C ALA A 35 -11.04 15.20 23.47
N GLY A 36 -11.16 14.46 22.38
CA GLY A 36 -10.76 13.06 22.32
C GLY A 36 -9.88 12.77 21.10
N SER A 37 -9.34 11.55 21.06
CA SER A 37 -8.61 11.06 19.90
C SER A 37 -9.05 9.66 19.50
N THR A 38 -8.67 9.26 18.30
CA THR A 38 -8.85 7.89 17.82
C THR A 38 -7.77 7.52 16.83
N PHE A 39 -7.49 6.22 16.77
CA PHE A 39 -6.46 5.61 15.94
C PHE A 39 -6.74 5.74 14.45
N SER A 40 -8.00 5.64 14.04
CA SER A 40 -8.39 5.62 12.63
C SER A 40 -8.89 6.98 12.15
N LYS A 41 -8.48 7.38 10.94
CA LYS A 41 -8.97 8.60 10.28
C LYS A 41 -10.50 8.62 10.18
N ILE A 42 -11.09 7.52 9.75
CA ILE A 42 -12.56 7.38 9.61
C ILE A 42 -13.25 7.51 10.97
N GLY A 43 -12.67 6.91 12.03
CA GLY A 43 -13.15 7.08 13.40
C GLY A 43 -13.13 8.54 13.82
N ALA A 44 -12.06 9.28 13.51
CA ALA A 44 -11.91 10.69 13.85
C ALA A 44 -12.93 11.56 13.10
N THR A 45 -13.17 11.25 11.83
CA THR A 45 -14.19 11.90 10.99
C THR A 45 -15.58 11.73 11.59
N PHE A 46 -16.01 10.49 11.88
CA PHE A 46 -17.33 10.26 12.44
C PHE A 46 -17.47 10.70 13.90
N GLY A 47 -16.41 10.62 14.70
CA GLY A 47 -16.38 11.16 16.06
C GLY A 47 -16.58 12.67 16.04
N THR A 48 -15.90 13.36 15.13
CA THR A 48 -16.10 14.79 14.87
C THR A 48 -17.56 15.08 14.47
N LEU A 49 -18.11 14.38 13.48
CA LEU A 49 -19.53 14.53 13.11
C LEU A 49 -20.48 14.27 14.30
N GLY A 50 -20.13 13.31 15.16
CA GLY A 50 -20.87 12.99 16.38
C GLY A 50 -20.90 14.14 17.38
N TYR A 51 -19.78 14.84 17.57
CA TYR A 51 -19.71 16.02 18.44
C TYR A 51 -20.58 17.17 17.93
N TYR A 52 -20.55 17.47 16.62
CA TYR A 52 -21.41 18.52 16.03
C TYR A 52 -22.89 18.15 16.13
N ALA A 53 -23.24 16.88 15.86
CA ALA A 53 -24.61 16.41 16.00
C ALA A 53 -25.09 16.47 17.46
N GLN A 54 -24.24 16.10 18.42
CA GLN A 54 -24.52 16.22 19.85
C GLN A 54 -24.73 17.68 20.26
N ALA A 55 -23.89 18.61 19.79
CA ALA A 55 -24.04 20.03 20.05
C ALA A 55 -25.39 20.57 19.52
N GLY A 56 -25.81 20.14 18.33
CA GLY A 56 -27.12 20.45 17.78
C GLY A 56 -28.27 19.97 18.66
N TRP A 57 -28.21 18.73 19.16
CA TRP A 57 -29.21 18.21 20.10
C TRP A 57 -29.21 18.96 21.44
N LEU A 58 -28.03 19.26 22.01
CA LEU A 58 -27.92 20.02 23.25
C LEU A 58 -28.50 21.44 23.12
N ILE A 59 -28.33 22.07 21.96
CA ILE A 59 -28.95 23.36 21.67
C ILE A 59 -30.47 23.22 21.52
N SER A 60 -30.96 22.23 20.77
CA SER A 60 -32.41 21.96 20.69
C SER A 60 -33.04 21.70 22.06
N ILE A 61 -32.36 21.00 22.97
CA ILE A 61 -32.88 20.72 24.31
C ILE A 61 -32.97 22.01 25.16
N PHE A 62 -32.05 22.97 25.00
CA PHE A 62 -31.99 24.14 25.89
C PHE A 62 -32.66 25.38 25.29
N ASP A 63 -32.48 25.62 23.99
CA ASP A 63 -32.93 26.83 23.32
C ASP A 63 -34.36 26.70 22.76
N GLU A 64 -34.78 25.49 22.32
CA GLU A 64 -36.12 25.28 21.74
C GLU A 64 -37.21 24.96 22.80
N GLY A 65 -36.95 25.26 24.07
CA GLY A 65 -37.97 25.25 25.13
C GLY A 65 -38.11 23.93 25.90
N MET A 66 -37.25 22.92 25.67
CA MET A 66 -37.24 21.73 26.55
C MET A 66 -36.69 21.98 27.95
N HIS A 67 -36.08 23.15 28.20
CA HIS A 67 -35.74 23.60 29.55
C HIS A 67 -36.93 23.51 30.53
N ASN A 68 -38.14 23.87 30.07
CA ASN A 68 -39.35 23.81 30.90
C ASN A 68 -39.73 22.37 31.29
N TRP A 69 -39.47 21.39 30.41
CA TRP A 69 -39.71 19.98 30.72
C TRP A 69 -38.78 19.46 31.81
N VAL A 70 -37.55 19.98 31.89
CA VAL A 70 -36.59 19.61 32.94
C VAL A 70 -37.05 20.14 34.29
N ILE A 71 -37.50 21.40 34.36
CA ILE A 71 -38.08 21.98 35.59
C ILE A 71 -39.30 21.17 36.03
N LEU A 72 -40.19 20.81 35.10
CA LEU A 72 -41.36 19.97 35.39
C LEU A 72 -40.94 18.60 35.91
N ALA A 73 -39.97 17.95 35.27
CA ALA A 73 -39.44 16.66 35.70
C ALA A 73 -38.83 16.75 37.11
N TYR A 74 -38.15 17.85 37.44
CA TYR A 74 -37.61 18.13 38.77
C TYR A 74 -38.73 18.23 39.82
N VAL A 75 -39.78 19.00 39.55
CA VAL A 75 -40.93 19.15 40.47
C VAL A 75 -41.62 17.81 40.69
N CYS A 76 -41.87 17.06 39.60
CA CYS A 76 -42.41 15.70 39.66
C CYS A 76 -41.49 14.76 40.45
N ALA A 77 -40.17 14.92 40.33
CA ALA A 77 -39.19 14.13 41.07
C ALA A 77 -39.24 14.43 42.58
N VAL A 78 -39.32 15.70 42.97
CA VAL A 78 -39.45 16.06 44.39
C VAL A 78 -40.77 15.52 44.96
N ILE A 79 -41.89 15.71 44.27
CA ILE A 79 -43.21 15.25 44.72
C ILE A 79 -43.24 13.73 44.82
N GLY A 80 -42.79 13.01 43.79
CA GLY A 80 -42.78 11.55 43.81
C GLY A 80 -41.81 10.98 44.85
N SER A 81 -40.72 11.68 45.21
CA SER A 81 -39.83 11.26 46.30
C SER A 81 -40.55 11.33 47.65
N LEU A 82 -41.31 12.39 47.89
CA LEU A 82 -42.09 12.60 49.11
C LEU A 82 -43.22 11.56 49.22
N VAL A 83 -43.93 11.31 48.12
CA VAL A 83 -44.97 10.29 48.06
C VAL A 83 -44.37 8.90 48.28
N GLY A 84 -43.26 8.58 47.61
CA GLY A 84 -42.53 7.33 47.81
C GLY A 84 -42.11 7.14 49.27
N PHE A 85 -41.64 8.21 49.93
CA PHE A 85 -41.26 8.21 51.34
C PHE A 85 -42.43 7.85 52.25
N VAL A 86 -43.59 8.48 52.03
CA VAL A 86 -44.82 8.18 52.77
C VAL A 86 -45.29 6.74 52.54
N LEU A 87 -45.11 6.21 51.33
CA LEU A 87 -45.49 4.84 50.97
C LEU A 87 -44.45 3.77 51.38
N GLY A 88 -43.35 4.15 52.03
CA GLY A 88 -42.32 3.21 52.48
C GLY A 88 -41.53 2.56 51.34
N ALA A 89 -41.34 3.25 50.20
CA ALA A 89 -40.50 2.74 49.12
C ALA A 89 -39.03 2.59 49.57
N ASN A 90 -38.21 1.90 48.77
CA ASN A 90 -36.81 1.66 49.13
C ASN A 90 -36.03 3.00 49.16
N PRO A 91 -35.32 3.34 50.25
CA PRO A 91 -34.60 4.61 50.38
C PRO A 91 -33.55 4.82 49.28
N LYS A 92 -33.00 3.74 48.70
CA LYS A 92 -32.08 3.83 47.55
C LYS A 92 -32.75 4.45 46.32
N GLN A 93 -34.01 4.10 46.05
CA GLN A 93 -34.75 4.65 44.90
C GLN A 93 -35.09 6.13 45.13
N MET A 94 -35.45 6.50 46.36
CA MET A 94 -35.72 7.91 46.71
C MET A 94 -34.48 8.78 46.56
N PHE A 95 -33.32 8.29 47.00
CA PHE A 95 -32.06 9.01 46.83
C PHE A 95 -31.79 9.27 45.34
N TRP A 96 -31.93 8.25 44.49
CA TRP A 96 -31.76 8.40 43.05
C TRP A 96 -32.78 9.36 42.42
N PHE A 97 -34.02 9.37 42.93
CA PHE A 97 -35.06 10.26 42.44
C PHE A 97 -34.76 11.74 42.77
N MET A 98 -34.14 12.01 43.93
CA MET A 98 -33.72 13.35 44.32
C MET A 98 -32.43 13.81 43.64
N ILE A 99 -31.45 12.92 43.44
CA ILE A 99 -30.15 13.27 42.86
C ILE A 99 -30.16 13.22 41.32
N GLY A 100 -31.06 12.45 40.73
CA GLY A 100 -31.14 12.23 39.27
C GLY A 100 -31.29 13.53 38.49
N PRO A 101 -32.28 14.39 38.77
CA PRO A 101 -32.44 15.65 38.04
C PRO A 101 -31.27 16.65 38.16
N PRO A 102 -30.71 16.96 39.37
CA PRO A 102 -29.48 17.76 39.46
C PRO A 102 -28.31 17.17 38.69
N LEU A 103 -28.14 15.84 38.75
CA LEU A 103 -27.05 15.16 38.07
C LEU A 103 -27.23 15.17 36.55
N PHE A 104 -28.45 14.97 36.06
CA PHE A 104 -28.80 15.15 34.65
C PHE A 104 -28.49 16.58 34.19
N TRP A 105 -28.89 17.57 34.96
CA TRP A 105 -28.64 18.98 34.65
C TRP A 105 -27.14 19.26 34.56
N TRP A 106 -26.36 18.83 35.55
CA TRP A 106 -24.89 18.95 35.52
C TRP A 106 -24.26 18.25 34.31
N LEU A 107 -24.72 17.05 33.95
CA LEU A 107 -24.20 16.28 32.81
C LEU A 107 -24.46 16.95 31.46
N VAL A 108 -25.45 17.84 31.34
CA VAL A 108 -25.92 18.35 30.04
C VAL A 108 -25.76 19.88 29.90
N GLU A 109 -25.80 20.61 31.02
CA GLU A 109 -25.64 22.08 31.05
C GLU A 109 -24.18 22.51 30.90
N ASN A 110 -23.25 21.87 31.63
CA ASN A 110 -21.83 22.21 31.53
C ASN A 110 -21.32 21.78 30.15
N ARG A 111 -20.90 22.76 29.35
CA ARG A 111 -20.46 22.54 27.98
C ARG A 111 -19.09 23.14 27.74
N THR A 112 -18.28 22.39 27.02
CA THR A 112 -16.97 22.84 26.55
C THR A 112 -16.99 22.96 25.03
N PRO A 113 -16.38 24.01 24.46
CA PRO A 113 -16.19 24.12 23.02
C PRO A 113 -15.20 23.05 22.56
N VAL A 114 -15.62 22.18 21.65
CA VAL A 114 -14.81 21.13 21.06
C VAL A 114 -14.76 21.33 19.55
N THR A 115 -13.55 21.40 19.00
CA THR A 115 -13.36 21.61 17.55
C THR A 115 -13.64 20.33 16.78
N GLY A 116 -13.17 19.18 17.27
CA GLY A 116 -13.40 17.85 16.70
C GLY A 116 -12.77 16.73 17.52
N MET A 117 -12.62 15.57 16.89
CA MET A 117 -11.88 14.42 17.43
C MET A 117 -10.53 14.30 16.72
N ALA A 118 -9.44 14.29 17.48
CA ALA A 118 -8.09 14.25 16.91
C ALA A 118 -7.78 12.88 16.31
N TRP A 119 -7.24 12.86 15.10
CA TRP A 119 -6.64 11.65 14.56
C TRP A 119 -5.23 11.50 15.14
N LYS A 120 -5.05 10.53 16.04
CA LYS A 120 -3.76 10.25 16.67
C LYS A 120 -3.46 8.77 16.56
N VAL A 121 -2.22 8.46 16.19
CA VAL A 121 -1.71 7.09 16.26
C VAL A 121 -0.81 7.05 17.49
N GLY A 122 -1.29 6.42 18.57
CA GLY A 122 -0.73 6.56 19.93
C GLY A 122 -0.60 8.04 20.32
N ILE A 123 0.59 8.48 20.72
CA ILE A 123 0.83 9.89 21.10
C ILE A 123 1.06 10.84 19.91
N TYR A 124 1.21 10.31 18.69
CA TYR A 124 1.60 11.14 17.55
C TYR A 124 0.35 11.69 16.82
N PRO A 125 0.21 13.02 16.72
CA PRO A 125 -0.86 13.63 15.95
C PRO A 125 -0.68 13.36 14.45
N ARG A 126 -1.80 13.30 13.73
CA ARG A 126 -1.87 13.12 12.27
C ARG A 126 -2.51 14.33 11.62
N ASP A 127 -2.34 14.48 10.30
CA ASP A 127 -2.90 15.61 9.58
C ASP A 127 -4.43 15.59 9.62
N MET A 128 -4.97 16.58 10.33
CA MET A 128 -6.41 16.76 10.49
C MET A 128 -7.10 17.22 9.21
N ARG A 129 -6.38 17.73 8.21
CA ARG A 129 -6.96 18.12 6.90
C ARG A 129 -7.70 16.96 6.25
N GLU A 130 -7.13 15.75 6.32
CA GLU A 130 -7.80 14.58 5.76
C GLU A 130 -9.09 14.24 6.52
N VAL A 131 -9.12 14.46 7.84
CA VAL A 131 -10.31 14.26 8.68
C VAL A 131 -11.40 15.26 8.30
N TRP A 132 -11.03 16.53 8.13
CA TRP A 132 -11.93 17.62 7.74
C TRP A 132 -12.48 17.44 6.33
N GLN A 133 -11.64 17.08 5.36
CA GLN A 133 -12.05 16.78 4.00
C GLN A 133 -13.08 15.63 3.95
N MET A 134 -12.91 14.58 4.77
CA MET A 134 -13.88 13.49 4.86
C MET A 134 -15.16 13.91 5.62
N ALA A 135 -15.04 14.78 6.63
CA ALA A 135 -16.17 15.25 7.42
C ALA A 135 -17.02 16.28 6.68
N GLU A 136 -16.45 17.01 5.71
CA GLU A 136 -17.05 18.13 5.00
C GLU A 136 -18.49 17.83 4.53
N THR A 137 -18.69 16.70 3.86
CA THR A 137 -20.01 16.32 3.32
C THR A 137 -21.07 16.11 4.41
N GLY A 138 -20.67 15.63 5.59
CA GLY A 138 -21.55 15.49 6.75
C GLY A 138 -21.80 16.83 7.44
N LEU A 139 -20.73 17.62 7.61
CA LEU A 139 -20.76 18.93 8.28
C LEU A 139 -21.60 19.96 7.50
N ILE A 140 -21.49 20.00 6.17
CA ILE A 140 -22.29 20.91 5.33
C ILE A 140 -23.80 20.68 5.50
N ASN A 141 -24.20 19.43 5.73
CA ASN A 141 -25.61 19.04 5.88
C ASN A 141 -26.09 19.08 7.33
N ASP A 142 -25.23 19.39 8.29
CA ASP A 142 -25.58 19.39 9.69
C ASP A 142 -26.41 20.63 10.07
N ARG A 143 -27.51 20.40 10.81
CA ARG A 143 -28.47 21.47 11.18
C ARG A 143 -27.81 22.53 12.07
N PHE A 144 -26.91 22.15 12.97
CA PHE A 144 -26.24 23.07 13.88
C PHE A 144 -25.28 24.00 13.10
N ILE A 145 -24.53 23.45 12.14
CA ILE A 145 -23.66 24.24 11.26
C ILE A 145 -24.46 25.26 10.44
N LEU A 146 -25.59 24.83 9.86
CA LEU A 146 -26.47 25.72 9.09
C LEU A 146 -27.09 26.82 9.96
N GLN A 147 -27.53 26.50 11.18
CA GLN A 147 -28.15 27.45 12.10
C GLN A 147 -27.17 28.52 12.59
N LYS A 148 -25.93 28.12 12.91
CA LYS A 148 -24.88 29.02 13.41
C LYS A 148 -24.04 29.67 12.30
N LYS A 149 -24.31 29.33 11.03
CA LYS A 149 -23.62 29.86 9.84
C LYS A 149 -22.10 29.64 9.86
N PHE A 150 -21.67 28.47 10.32
CA PHE A 150 -20.27 28.07 10.25
C PHE A 150 -19.82 27.97 8.79
N LYS A 151 -18.61 28.45 8.50
CA LYS A 151 -17.96 28.21 7.21
C LYS A 151 -17.18 26.91 7.28
N VAL A 152 -17.67 25.89 6.60
CA VAL A 152 -16.98 24.60 6.45
C VAL A 152 -15.91 24.73 5.37
N SER A 153 -14.73 24.18 5.61
CA SER A 153 -13.61 24.11 4.66
C SER A 153 -12.98 22.72 4.76
N SER A 154 -12.46 22.20 3.64
CA SER A 154 -11.74 20.92 3.59
C SER A 154 -10.43 20.92 4.39
N ASP A 155 -9.83 22.09 4.59
CA ASP A 155 -8.44 22.20 5.06
C ASP A 155 -8.33 22.62 6.53
N ALA A 156 -9.44 22.93 7.19
CA ALA A 156 -9.46 23.42 8.56
C ALA A 156 -10.78 23.09 9.26
N ALA A 157 -10.75 23.17 10.60
CA ALA A 157 -11.96 23.07 11.41
C ALA A 157 -12.99 24.14 10.98
N PRO A 158 -14.30 23.85 11.10
CA PRO A 158 -15.36 24.82 10.82
C PRO A 158 -15.13 26.13 11.58
N VAL A 159 -15.07 27.25 10.84
CA VAL A 159 -14.81 28.57 11.43
C VAL A 159 -16.13 29.31 11.59
N SER A 160 -16.42 29.73 12.83
CA SER A 160 -17.53 30.63 13.13
C SER A 160 -17.13 32.10 12.93
N PRO A 161 -18.07 33.00 12.58
CA PRO A 161 -17.84 34.44 12.71
C PRO A 161 -17.67 34.89 14.17
N ALA A 162 -18.10 34.10 15.16
CA ALA A 162 -17.89 34.39 16.57
C ALA A 162 -16.48 33.99 17.01
N SER A 163 -15.85 34.82 17.84
CA SER A 163 -14.43 34.67 18.19
C SER A 163 -14.15 33.72 19.36
N GLU A 164 -15.13 33.44 20.23
CA GLU A 164 -14.87 32.69 21.48
C GLU A 164 -16.06 31.81 21.94
N GLY A 165 -15.73 30.74 22.67
CA GLY A 165 -16.68 29.90 23.41
C GLY A 165 -17.54 28.97 22.55
N CYS A 166 -18.77 28.70 23.01
CA CYS A 166 -19.72 27.81 22.34
C CYS A 166 -20.22 28.30 20.98
N ASP A 167 -19.91 29.54 20.62
CA ASP A 167 -20.24 30.06 19.31
C ASP A 167 -19.13 29.81 18.28
N SER A 168 -17.89 29.54 18.71
CA SER A 168 -16.74 29.30 17.82
C SER A 168 -16.48 27.83 17.48
N ALA A 169 -17.06 26.88 18.23
CA ALA A 169 -16.89 25.44 18.03
C ALA A 169 -18.14 24.65 18.45
N ALA A 170 -18.14 23.32 18.27
CA ALA A 170 -19.25 22.48 18.72
C ALA A 170 -19.26 22.39 20.25
N CYS A 171 -20.34 22.84 20.90
CA CYS A 171 -20.42 22.74 22.36
C CYS A 171 -20.98 21.40 22.82
N VAL A 172 -20.08 20.60 23.38
CA VAL A 172 -20.33 19.24 23.84
C VAL A 172 -20.39 19.24 25.37
N SER A 173 -21.08 18.26 25.97
CA SER A 173 -21.09 18.08 27.43
C SER A 173 -19.66 17.94 27.96
N ASP A 174 -19.33 18.72 28.99
CA ASP A 174 -18.02 18.75 29.65
C ASP A 174 -17.66 17.36 30.22
N PHE A 175 -18.62 16.70 30.90
CA PHE A 175 -18.40 15.35 31.41
C PHE A 175 -18.09 14.34 30.31
N PHE A 176 -18.80 14.43 29.18
CA PHE A 176 -18.56 13.52 28.06
C PHE A 176 -17.22 13.82 27.37
N ALA A 177 -16.89 15.09 27.16
CA ALA A 177 -15.60 15.50 26.62
C ALA A 177 -14.44 15.03 27.51
N TYR A 178 -14.56 15.23 28.83
CA TYR A 178 -13.58 14.77 29.82
C TYR A 178 -13.44 13.24 29.83
N PHE A 179 -14.55 12.50 29.86
CA PHE A 179 -14.52 11.04 29.83
C PHE A 179 -13.87 10.52 28.54
N ASP A 180 -14.20 11.12 27.41
CA ASP A 180 -13.60 10.73 26.13
C ASP A 180 -12.10 11.07 26.07
N ALA A 181 -11.67 12.20 26.64
CA ALA A 181 -10.26 12.57 26.77
C ALA A 181 -9.49 11.50 27.56
N VAL A 182 -9.96 11.16 28.76
CA VAL A 182 -9.31 10.17 29.63
C VAL A 182 -9.21 8.81 28.96
N VAL A 183 -10.29 8.35 28.31
CA VAL A 183 -10.31 7.07 27.59
C VAL A 183 -9.35 7.11 26.40
N SER A 184 -9.36 8.19 25.64
CA SER A 184 -8.52 8.36 24.45
C SER A 184 -7.04 8.41 24.81
N ASP A 185 -6.67 9.15 25.86
CA ASP A 185 -5.28 9.22 26.36
C ASP A 185 -4.81 7.88 26.90
N THR A 186 -5.67 7.16 27.63
CA THR A 186 -5.35 5.81 28.13
C THR A 186 -5.08 4.86 26.97
N ILE A 187 -5.92 4.89 25.93
CA ILE A 187 -5.75 4.06 24.73
C ILE A 187 -4.49 4.46 23.96
N ALA A 188 -4.25 5.76 23.77
CA ALA A 188 -3.05 6.26 23.11
C ALA A 188 -1.76 5.77 23.79
N ASN A 189 -1.73 5.81 25.13
CA ASN A 189 -0.64 5.26 25.94
C ASN A 189 -0.50 3.74 25.78
N ILE A 190 -1.61 2.98 25.78
CA ILE A 190 -1.57 1.53 25.54
C ILE A 190 -1.00 1.22 24.15
N ILE A 191 -1.43 1.94 23.12
CA ILE A 191 -0.93 1.80 21.74
C ILE A 191 0.57 2.10 21.66
N GLN A 192 1.02 3.12 22.39
CA GLN A 192 2.45 3.44 22.49
C GLN A 192 3.24 2.32 23.17
N ILE A 193 2.71 1.71 24.24
CA ILE A 193 3.33 0.57 24.93
C ILE A 193 3.42 -0.65 24.01
N ILE A 194 2.37 -0.92 23.23
CA ILE A 194 2.33 -2.01 22.24
C ILE A 194 3.39 -1.81 21.14
N GLY A 195 3.86 -0.58 20.94
CA GLY A 195 4.92 -0.27 19.98
C GLY A 195 4.42 -0.12 18.55
N ALA A 196 3.11 0.07 18.35
CA ALA A 196 2.54 0.27 17.02
C ALA A 196 3.14 1.49 16.28
N ASN A 197 3.77 2.44 16.99
CA ASN A 197 4.25 3.69 16.37
C ASN A 197 5.77 3.85 16.39
N ARG A 198 6.50 2.85 16.88
CA ARG A 198 7.97 2.94 16.94
C ARG A 198 8.57 2.53 15.60
N VAL A 199 8.73 3.49 14.69
CA VAL A 199 9.71 3.37 13.60
C VAL A 199 11.02 3.96 14.12
N ILE A 200 11.90 3.09 14.63
CA ILE A 200 13.23 3.50 15.10
C ILE A 200 14.14 3.55 13.87
N LEU A 201 14.31 4.73 13.29
CA LEU A 201 15.39 4.98 12.34
C LEU A 201 16.70 4.98 13.13
N ARG A 202 17.41 3.84 13.13
CA ARG A 202 18.80 3.81 13.59
C ARG A 202 19.60 4.70 12.65
N LYS A 203 20.14 5.82 13.14
CA LYS A 203 21.31 6.42 12.52
C LYS A 203 22.43 5.39 12.71
N GLU A 204 22.80 4.68 11.65
CA GLU A 204 23.77 3.59 11.69
C GLU A 204 25.11 4.09 12.24
N SER A 205 25.32 3.95 13.55
CA SER A 205 26.67 3.80 14.07
C SER A 205 27.15 2.43 13.59
N SER A 206 28.23 2.44 12.79
CA SER A 206 28.79 1.35 11.99
C SER A 206 29.27 0.10 12.76
N ALA A 207 28.73 -0.18 13.94
CA ALA A 207 29.00 -1.38 14.72
C ALA A 207 27.91 -2.42 14.45
N GLY A 208 28.26 -3.41 13.62
CA GLY A 208 27.40 -4.49 13.20
C GLY A 208 26.98 -5.44 14.32
N GLY A 209 25.91 -6.18 14.06
CA GLY A 209 25.66 -7.46 14.74
C GLY A 209 24.44 -7.57 15.65
N LEU A 210 23.43 -6.69 15.56
CA LEU A 210 22.18 -6.90 16.29
C LEU A 210 20.99 -6.94 15.33
N ASN A 211 20.69 -8.16 14.88
CA ASN A 211 19.44 -8.50 14.23
C ASN A 211 18.29 -8.41 15.26
N THR A 212 17.23 -7.69 14.89
CA THR A 212 15.85 -7.78 15.40
C THR A 212 15.53 -7.38 16.84
N THR A 213 16.40 -6.72 17.61
CA THR A 213 16.00 -6.17 18.92
C THR A 213 15.41 -4.77 18.79
N ILE A 214 14.14 -4.63 19.17
CA ILE A 214 13.43 -3.37 19.40
C ILE A 214 14.17 -2.65 20.54
N LEU A 215 15.19 -1.85 20.20
CA LEU A 215 15.91 -1.05 21.18
C LEU A 215 15.34 0.36 21.18
N VAL A 216 14.79 0.73 22.33
CA VAL A 216 14.36 2.07 22.69
C VAL A 216 15.49 3.03 22.33
N GLY A 217 15.23 3.96 21.41
CA GLY A 217 16.14 5.07 21.16
C GLY A 217 16.32 5.82 22.47
N ASP A 218 17.55 5.92 22.94
CA ASP A 218 17.92 6.73 24.07
C ASP A 218 17.69 8.20 23.67
N ASP A 219 16.87 8.94 24.40
CA ASP A 219 16.52 10.37 24.18
C ASP A 219 17.74 11.31 24.38
N SER A 220 18.96 10.77 24.33
CA SER A 220 20.22 11.46 24.56
C SER A 220 20.87 11.98 23.26
N VAL A 221 20.12 12.08 22.16
CA VAL A 221 20.58 12.84 20.98
C VAL A 221 20.64 14.31 21.38
N SER A 222 21.83 14.68 21.83
CA SER A 222 22.22 15.98 22.32
C SER A 222 21.80 17.09 21.36
N ASP A 223 21.12 18.05 21.96
CA ASP A 223 20.68 19.39 21.54
C ASP A 223 21.77 20.31 20.93
N THR A 224 22.83 19.77 20.33
CA THR A 224 24.02 20.54 19.91
C THR A 224 24.13 20.78 18.41
N GLY A 225 23.11 20.39 17.64
CA GLY A 225 23.00 20.66 16.20
C GLY A 225 22.21 21.91 15.85
N ILE A 226 22.15 22.92 16.72
CA ILE A 226 21.64 24.25 16.34
C ILE A 226 22.70 24.86 15.42
N ASN A 227 22.45 24.84 14.10
CA ASN A 227 23.17 25.73 13.20
C ASN A 227 22.91 27.17 13.68
N PRO A 228 23.95 27.99 13.91
CA PRO A 228 23.81 29.33 14.48
C PRO A 228 22.98 30.31 13.63
N ASP A 229 22.57 29.91 12.43
CA ASP A 229 21.80 30.73 11.51
C ASP A 229 20.29 30.72 11.78
N GLY A 230 19.80 29.97 12.77
CA GLY A 230 18.40 30.04 13.24
C GLY A 230 17.34 29.62 12.22
N ILE A 231 17.75 29.10 11.06
CA ILE A 231 16.88 28.47 10.09
C ILE A 231 16.71 27.02 10.54
N LEU A 232 15.59 26.74 11.19
CA LEU A 232 15.09 25.39 11.34
C LEU A 232 14.99 24.80 9.93
N ASP A 233 15.95 23.96 9.55
CA ASP A 233 15.75 22.99 8.49
C ASP A 233 14.70 22.00 9.00
N ASP A 234 13.44 22.41 8.87
CA ASP A 234 12.20 21.65 9.04
C ASP A 234 12.09 20.51 7.98
N TYR A 235 13.22 20.16 7.37
CA TYR A 235 13.29 19.40 6.14
C TYR A 235 13.50 17.92 6.47
N TYR A 236 12.39 17.18 6.35
CA TYR A 236 12.30 15.76 5.96
C TYR A 236 12.36 14.63 6.99
N VAL A 237 12.49 14.88 8.30
CA VAL A 237 12.39 13.75 9.27
C VAL A 237 10.93 13.45 9.69
N GLY A 238 10.00 14.34 9.36
CA GLY A 238 8.58 14.25 9.78
C GLY A 238 7.66 13.41 8.88
N SER A 239 7.78 13.44 7.55
CA SER A 239 6.74 12.85 6.67
C SER A 239 6.91 11.35 6.43
N ALA A 240 8.14 10.86 6.25
CA ALA A 240 8.39 9.45 5.93
C ALA A 240 8.05 8.49 7.08
N ASN A 241 8.29 8.91 8.33
CA ASN A 241 7.91 8.12 9.51
C ASN A 241 6.40 8.12 9.74
N GLN A 242 5.69 9.11 9.21
CA GLN A 242 4.26 9.25 9.39
C GLN A 242 3.43 8.46 8.36
N ALA A 243 3.97 8.17 7.17
CA ALA A 243 3.23 7.52 6.09
C ALA A 243 2.99 6.00 6.30
N TRP A 244 3.67 5.36 7.27
CA TRP A 244 3.67 3.90 7.37
C TRP A 244 2.29 3.29 7.64
N ASP A 245 1.50 3.90 8.52
CA ASP A 245 0.17 3.37 8.90
C ASP A 245 -0.86 3.51 7.78
N LEU A 246 -0.63 4.41 6.82
CA LEU A 246 -1.38 4.47 5.57
C LEU A 246 -0.91 3.39 4.57
N THR A 247 0.38 3.04 4.61
CA THR A 247 0.94 2.06 3.68
C THR A 247 0.48 0.63 3.94
N SER A 248 0.14 0.21 5.16
CA SER A 248 -0.35 -1.16 5.39
C SER A 248 -1.66 -1.47 4.66
N ALA A 249 -2.61 -0.54 4.71
CA ALA A 249 -3.88 -0.68 3.98
C ALA A 249 -3.69 -0.75 2.45
N LEU A 250 -2.68 -0.03 1.94
CA LEU A 250 -2.31 0.00 0.53
C LEU A 250 -1.42 -1.18 0.12
N LYS A 251 -0.58 -1.71 1.02
CA LYS A 251 0.35 -2.83 0.76
C LYS A 251 -0.38 -4.08 0.30
N TRP A 252 -1.51 -4.40 0.91
CA TRP A 252 -2.29 -5.55 0.46
C TRP A 252 -2.91 -5.36 -0.91
N GLU A 253 -3.54 -4.19 -1.17
CA GLU A 253 -4.12 -3.92 -2.50
C GLU A 253 -3.04 -3.90 -3.57
N PHE A 254 -1.88 -3.34 -3.25
CA PHE A 254 -0.69 -3.38 -4.07
C PHE A 254 -0.22 -4.82 -4.32
N PHE A 255 -0.09 -5.63 -3.27
CA PHE A 255 0.31 -7.03 -3.39
C PHE A 255 -0.68 -7.85 -4.23
N VAL A 256 -1.98 -7.69 -3.99
CA VAL A 256 -3.03 -8.29 -4.81
C VAL A 256 -2.92 -7.82 -6.26
N SER A 257 -2.73 -6.53 -6.51
CA SER A 257 -2.58 -5.99 -7.88
C SER A 257 -1.35 -6.55 -8.60
N ILE A 258 -0.24 -6.77 -7.89
CA ILE A 258 0.96 -7.39 -8.44
C ILE A 258 0.71 -8.88 -8.73
N THR A 259 0.18 -9.61 -7.74
CA THR A 259 0.01 -11.06 -7.86
C THR A 259 -1.11 -11.46 -8.82
N GLU A 260 -2.12 -10.62 -8.99
CA GLU A 260 -3.19 -10.77 -9.97
C GLU A 260 -2.91 -10.02 -11.28
N ALA A 261 -1.71 -9.47 -11.46
CA ALA A 261 -1.34 -8.75 -12.68
C ALA A 261 -1.55 -9.65 -13.91
N ARG A 262 -2.30 -9.13 -14.87
CA ARG A 262 -2.58 -9.78 -16.16
C ARG A 262 -2.37 -8.79 -17.29
N LEU A 263 -2.07 -9.29 -18.48
CA LEU A 263 -1.91 -8.47 -19.68
C LEU A 263 -3.20 -7.68 -19.96
N LYS A 264 -3.12 -6.35 -19.92
CA LYS A 264 -4.28 -5.52 -20.30
C LYS A 264 -4.47 -5.54 -21.82
N ASN A 265 -3.37 -5.59 -22.58
CA ASN A 265 -3.41 -5.70 -24.03
C ASN A 265 -3.84 -7.10 -24.50
N GLY A 266 -5.03 -7.17 -25.07
CA GLY A 266 -5.61 -8.41 -25.61
C GLY A 266 -4.81 -9.02 -26.77
N GLU A 267 -4.16 -8.19 -27.59
CA GLU A 267 -3.34 -8.65 -28.71
C GLU A 267 -2.06 -9.31 -28.22
N LEU A 268 -1.40 -8.74 -27.21
CA LEU A 268 -0.21 -9.34 -26.60
C LEU A 268 -0.54 -10.67 -25.91
N ARG A 269 -1.68 -10.75 -25.21
CA ARG A 269 -2.17 -12.01 -24.65
C ARG A 269 -2.44 -13.04 -25.75
N GLN A 270 -3.11 -12.65 -26.84
CA GLN A 270 -3.38 -13.55 -27.96
C GLN A 270 -2.09 -13.97 -28.68
N ALA A 271 -1.11 -13.08 -28.80
CA ALA A 271 0.22 -13.38 -29.33
C ALA A 271 0.94 -14.42 -28.46
N MET A 272 0.95 -14.24 -27.13
CA MET A 272 1.49 -15.22 -26.19
C MET A 272 0.78 -16.58 -26.30
N ALA A 273 -0.56 -16.59 -26.32
CA ALA A 273 -1.33 -17.82 -26.50
C ALA A 273 -1.05 -18.50 -27.85
N SER A 274 -0.92 -17.72 -28.93
CA SER A 274 -0.61 -18.24 -30.27
C SER A 274 0.82 -18.78 -30.34
N PHE A 275 1.78 -18.13 -29.68
CA PHE A 275 3.15 -18.63 -29.56
C PHE A 275 3.17 -19.98 -28.86
N MET A 276 2.54 -20.07 -27.68
CA MET A 276 2.48 -21.31 -26.89
C MET A 276 1.70 -22.44 -27.60
N ALA A 277 0.74 -22.10 -28.46
CA ALA A 277 -0.03 -23.07 -29.25
C ALA A 277 0.64 -23.48 -30.58
N SER A 278 1.74 -22.83 -30.95
CA SER A 278 2.45 -23.08 -32.22
C SER A 278 3.65 -24.02 -32.06
N GLU A 279 4.28 -24.39 -33.18
CA GLU A 279 5.55 -25.14 -33.20
C GLU A 279 6.66 -24.41 -32.41
N CYS A 280 6.61 -23.08 -32.32
CA CYS A 280 7.52 -22.30 -31.48
C CYS A 280 7.38 -22.62 -29.99
N GLY A 281 6.14 -22.80 -29.52
CA GLY A 281 5.84 -23.15 -28.14
C GLY A 281 6.32 -24.56 -27.80
N GLU A 282 6.15 -25.50 -28.73
CA GLU A 282 6.66 -26.87 -28.60
C GLU A 282 8.19 -26.88 -28.52
N ALA A 283 8.87 -26.15 -29.41
CA ALA A 283 10.33 -26.02 -29.39
C ALA A 283 10.85 -25.35 -28.10
N LEU A 284 10.14 -24.33 -27.59
CA LEU A 284 10.45 -23.72 -26.30
C LEU A 284 10.31 -24.74 -25.17
N ILE A 285 9.21 -25.49 -25.11
CA ILE A 285 8.98 -26.51 -24.08
C ILE A 285 10.04 -27.63 -24.17
N GLU A 286 10.46 -28.01 -25.37
CA GLU A 286 11.53 -28.99 -25.56
C GLU A 286 12.88 -28.48 -25.06
N SER A 287 13.14 -27.17 -25.11
CA SER A 287 14.36 -26.56 -24.56
C SER A 287 14.37 -26.49 -23.02
N ILE A 288 13.22 -26.65 -22.37
CA ILE A 288 13.06 -26.62 -20.91
C ILE A 288 13.35 -28.01 -20.32
N ASP A 289 14.22 -28.07 -19.31
CA ASP A 289 14.42 -29.29 -18.55
C ASP A 289 13.29 -29.45 -17.53
N GLN A 290 12.28 -30.25 -17.89
CA GLN A 290 11.12 -30.52 -17.04
C GLN A 290 11.51 -31.02 -15.64
N ARG A 291 12.62 -31.75 -15.48
CA ARG A 291 13.06 -32.23 -14.16
C ARG A 291 13.57 -31.08 -13.31
N LYS A 292 14.35 -30.18 -13.91
CA LYS A 292 14.84 -28.97 -13.22
C LYS A 292 13.70 -27.99 -12.95
N MET A 293 12.71 -27.90 -13.84
CA MET A 293 11.52 -27.07 -13.62
C MET A 293 10.67 -27.62 -12.45
N ILE A 294 10.44 -28.94 -12.40
CA ILE A 294 9.74 -29.60 -11.28
C ILE A 294 10.56 -29.49 -9.99
N ALA A 295 11.89 -29.61 -10.08
CA ALA A 295 12.77 -29.39 -8.94
C ALA A 295 12.72 -27.94 -8.46
N ALA A 296 12.73 -26.95 -9.36
CA ALA A 296 12.56 -25.53 -9.03
C ALA A 296 11.18 -25.26 -8.41
N TYR A 297 10.16 -26.01 -8.82
CA TYR A 297 8.81 -25.93 -8.26
C TYR A 297 8.71 -26.47 -6.83
N HIS A 298 9.46 -27.53 -6.50
CA HIS A 298 9.40 -28.21 -5.21
C HIS A 298 10.57 -27.91 -4.26
N ASN A 299 11.66 -27.32 -4.74
CA ASN A 299 12.83 -27.05 -3.91
C ASN A 299 12.54 -25.86 -3.00
N GLN A 300 12.47 -26.15 -1.70
CA GLN A 300 12.59 -25.17 -0.63
C GLN A 300 14.01 -24.60 -0.66
N ALA A 301 14.18 -23.50 -1.40
CA ALA A 301 15.22 -22.48 -1.35
C ALA A 301 16.71 -22.81 -1.18
N ASP A 302 17.20 -23.94 -0.70
CA ASP A 302 18.64 -24.03 -0.37
C ASP A 302 19.55 -24.04 -1.61
N LEU A 303 19.03 -24.35 -2.80
CA LEU A 303 19.69 -24.16 -4.09
C LEU A 303 18.63 -23.88 -5.17
N LEU A 304 18.24 -22.62 -5.36
CA LEU A 304 17.63 -22.22 -6.63
C LEU A 304 18.62 -22.61 -7.75
N GLN A 305 18.30 -23.67 -8.48
CA GLN A 305 19.20 -24.19 -9.53
C GLN A 305 19.47 -23.08 -10.53
N THR A 306 20.73 -22.99 -10.96
CA THR A 306 21.20 -21.82 -11.71
C THR A 306 20.58 -21.68 -13.09
N THR A 307 19.93 -22.72 -13.66
CA THR A 307 19.19 -22.66 -14.95
C THR A 307 18.15 -23.77 -15.07
N VAL A 308 16.99 -23.48 -15.65
CA VAL A 308 15.94 -24.47 -15.99
C VAL A 308 16.06 -24.93 -17.45
N LEU A 309 16.73 -24.16 -18.31
CA LEU A 309 17.03 -24.56 -19.68
C LEU A 309 17.95 -25.81 -19.74
N LYS A 310 17.72 -26.68 -20.72
CA LYS A 310 18.55 -27.85 -20.98
C LYS A 310 19.98 -27.41 -21.33
N THR A 311 20.94 -27.94 -20.58
CA THR A 311 22.37 -27.88 -20.89
C THR A 311 22.71 -29.03 -21.82
N ARG A 312 23.39 -28.79 -22.95
CA ARG A 312 24.05 -29.87 -23.69
C ARG A 312 25.29 -30.25 -22.90
N ASP A 313 25.66 -31.53 -22.90
CA ASP A 313 26.87 -32.06 -22.26
C ASP A 313 28.15 -31.59 -22.99
N ILE A 314 28.25 -30.29 -23.26
CA ILE A 314 29.42 -29.66 -23.84
C ILE A 314 30.38 -29.44 -22.70
N ILE A 315 31.39 -30.32 -22.65
CA ILE A 315 32.73 -30.18 -22.04
C ILE A 315 32.74 -29.14 -20.91
N THR A 316 32.76 -29.61 -19.66
CA THR A 316 32.96 -28.80 -18.45
C THR A 316 34.07 -27.78 -18.65
N PHE A 317 33.71 -26.55 -19.03
CA PHE A 317 34.62 -25.41 -18.99
C PHE A 317 34.93 -25.16 -17.52
N ASN A 318 36.21 -25.23 -17.17
CA ASN A 318 36.67 -24.96 -15.80
C ASN A 318 36.10 -23.61 -15.34
N SER A 319 35.30 -23.68 -14.28
CA SER A 319 34.53 -22.60 -13.66
C SER A 319 35.45 -21.45 -13.22
N THR A 320 35.71 -20.48 -14.10
CA THR A 320 36.07 -19.13 -13.69
C THR A 320 34.79 -18.31 -13.68
N THR A 321 34.35 -17.82 -12.52
CA THR A 321 33.24 -16.87 -12.43
C THR A 321 33.61 -15.58 -13.16
N ASN A 322 32.66 -14.96 -13.87
CA ASN A 322 32.89 -13.61 -14.41
C ASN A 322 32.89 -12.56 -13.27
N GLU A 323 33.27 -11.31 -13.58
CA GLU A 323 33.28 -10.19 -12.61
C GLU A 323 31.91 -9.92 -11.95
N PHE A 324 30.82 -10.43 -12.55
CA PHE A 324 29.46 -10.34 -12.01
C PHE A 324 29.06 -11.52 -11.12
N GLY A 325 29.98 -12.46 -10.85
CA GLY A 325 29.71 -13.67 -10.07
C GLY A 325 28.77 -14.66 -10.75
N ILE A 326 28.46 -14.47 -12.04
CA ILE A 326 27.60 -15.36 -12.80
C ILE A 326 28.48 -16.49 -13.36
N PRO A 327 28.18 -17.76 -13.06
CA PRO A 327 28.92 -18.87 -13.63
C PRO A 327 28.67 -18.95 -15.15
N PHE A 328 29.76 -18.95 -15.95
CA PHE A 328 29.76 -19.13 -17.42
C PHE A 328 28.85 -20.24 -18.00
N PRO A 329 28.56 -21.39 -17.33
CA PRO A 329 27.62 -22.38 -17.86
C PRO A 329 26.24 -21.84 -18.26
N ALA A 330 25.82 -20.68 -17.75
CA ALA A 330 24.53 -20.11 -18.10
C ALA A 330 24.46 -19.54 -19.54
N VAL A 331 25.60 -19.13 -20.14
CA VAL A 331 25.63 -18.59 -21.51
C VAL A 331 25.35 -19.68 -22.56
N GLY A 332 25.91 -20.88 -22.37
CA GLY A 332 25.73 -21.99 -23.31
C GLY A 332 24.28 -22.47 -23.44
N ASN A 333 23.50 -22.34 -22.36
CA ASN A 333 22.10 -22.77 -22.34
C ASN A 333 21.19 -21.85 -23.17
N ILE A 334 21.53 -20.57 -23.23
CA ILE A 334 20.75 -19.59 -23.97
C ILE A 334 21.03 -19.68 -25.45
N PHE A 335 22.30 -19.89 -25.83
CA PHE A 335 22.64 -20.16 -27.22
C PHE A 335 21.85 -21.36 -27.75
N MET A 336 21.73 -22.42 -26.95
CA MET A 336 20.92 -23.59 -27.30
C MET A 336 19.43 -23.28 -27.45
N LEU A 337 18.86 -22.47 -26.55
CA LEU A 337 17.47 -22.03 -26.69
C LEU A 337 17.27 -21.34 -28.06
N TRP A 338 18.15 -20.42 -28.43
CA TRP A 338 18.05 -19.71 -29.69
C TRP A 338 18.32 -20.60 -30.91
N GLU A 339 19.29 -21.51 -30.82
CA GLU A 339 19.59 -22.49 -31.87
C GLU A 339 18.41 -23.44 -32.11
N ASN A 340 17.75 -23.88 -31.04
CA ASN A 340 16.55 -24.71 -31.13
C ASN A 340 15.35 -23.95 -31.70
N LEU A 341 15.22 -22.64 -31.45
CA LEU A 341 14.12 -21.83 -31.99
C LEU A 341 14.37 -21.36 -33.44
N ALA A 342 15.64 -21.19 -33.84
CA ALA A 342 16.03 -20.66 -35.13
C ALA A 342 15.45 -21.39 -36.37
N PRO A 343 15.35 -22.73 -36.43
CA PRO A 343 14.86 -23.43 -37.62
C PRO A 343 13.34 -23.33 -37.81
N TYR A 344 12.59 -22.92 -36.78
CA TYR A 344 11.15 -22.87 -36.82
C TYR A 344 10.67 -21.48 -37.28
N THR A 345 9.79 -21.48 -38.27
CA THR A 345 9.10 -20.28 -38.76
C THR A 345 7.61 -20.57 -38.81
N ILE A 346 6.80 -19.62 -38.35
CA ILE A 346 5.35 -19.76 -38.36
C ILE A 346 4.73 -18.60 -39.15
N PRO A 347 3.53 -18.78 -39.73
CA PRO A 347 2.79 -17.67 -40.29
C PRO A 347 2.57 -16.60 -39.21
N THR A 348 2.87 -15.33 -39.51
CA THR A 348 2.78 -14.24 -38.53
C THR A 348 1.35 -14.14 -37.99
N PRO A 349 1.11 -14.38 -36.69
CA PRO A 349 -0.24 -14.30 -36.13
C PRO A 349 -0.84 -12.91 -36.32
N ARG A 350 -2.16 -12.83 -36.54
CA ARG A 350 -2.84 -11.53 -36.71
C ARG A 350 -2.60 -10.59 -35.54
N SER A 351 -2.50 -11.11 -34.32
CA SER A 351 -2.23 -10.27 -33.15
C SER A 351 -0.85 -9.62 -33.18
N VAL A 352 0.17 -10.34 -33.67
CA VAL A 352 1.51 -9.77 -33.90
C VAL A 352 1.48 -8.76 -35.04
N GLN A 353 0.75 -9.04 -36.12
CA GLN A 353 0.56 -8.08 -37.20
C GLN A 353 -0.11 -6.80 -36.68
N THR A 354 -1.11 -6.90 -35.82
CA THR A 354 -1.76 -5.75 -35.17
C THR A 354 -0.81 -4.99 -34.25
N LEU A 355 0.00 -5.69 -33.45
CA LEU A 355 1.00 -5.07 -32.57
C LEU A 355 2.10 -4.33 -33.36
N LEU A 356 2.46 -4.83 -34.54
CA LEU A 356 3.45 -4.22 -35.43
C LEU A 356 2.86 -3.15 -36.35
N ARG A 357 1.54 -3.13 -36.51
CA ARG A 357 0.88 -2.14 -37.36
C ARG A 357 0.84 -0.81 -36.62
N GLU A 358 1.45 0.21 -37.21
CA GLU A 358 1.32 1.57 -36.71
C GLU A 358 -0.16 1.94 -36.60
N PRO A 359 -0.61 2.55 -35.48
CA PRO A 359 -1.98 2.99 -35.34
C PRO A 359 -2.31 3.94 -36.49
N ALA A 360 -3.21 3.51 -37.38
CA ALA A 360 -3.60 4.22 -38.58
C ALA A 360 -4.41 5.47 -38.19
N GLY A 361 -3.72 6.57 -37.93
CA GLY A 361 -4.36 7.83 -37.54
C GLY A 361 -3.47 8.83 -36.83
N TYR A 362 -2.15 8.73 -36.91
CA TYR A 362 -1.30 9.79 -36.37
C TYR A 362 -1.41 11.03 -37.27
N PRO A 363 -1.88 12.18 -36.76
CA PRO A 363 -1.91 13.40 -37.55
C PRO A 363 -0.49 13.76 -37.98
N ASP A 364 -0.37 14.22 -39.22
CA ASP A 364 0.91 14.60 -39.84
C ASP A 364 1.74 15.47 -38.89
N GLN A 365 3.01 15.12 -38.79
CA GLN A 365 3.98 15.58 -37.77
C GLN A 365 4.20 17.11 -37.78
N ASP A 366 3.64 17.82 -38.76
CA ASP A 366 3.79 19.26 -38.99
C ASP A 366 2.84 20.14 -38.15
N THR A 367 1.94 19.59 -37.33
CA THR A 367 0.99 20.40 -36.54
C THR A 367 1.10 20.26 -35.01
N ILE A 368 2.07 19.53 -34.49
CA ILE A 368 2.25 19.37 -33.04
C ILE A 368 3.23 20.42 -32.49
N THR A 369 2.79 21.69 -32.52
CA THR A 369 3.35 22.74 -31.67
C THR A 369 2.35 23.05 -30.56
N GLU A 370 2.80 22.83 -29.33
CA GLU A 370 2.21 23.28 -28.07
C GLU A 370 0.88 22.66 -27.62
N ASN A 371 0.99 21.99 -26.47
CA ASN A 371 -0.02 21.71 -25.45
C ASN A 371 -0.73 20.34 -25.47
N ARG A 372 -0.34 19.54 -24.45
CA ARG A 372 -1.10 18.43 -23.84
C ARG A 372 -1.62 17.34 -24.79
N ALA A 373 -0.72 16.51 -25.28
CA ALA A 373 -1.04 15.14 -25.74
C ALA A 373 0.17 14.22 -25.54
N GLY A 374 0.54 13.97 -24.28
CA GLY A 374 1.79 13.26 -23.92
C GLY A 374 1.66 11.75 -23.71
N VAL A 375 0.51 11.12 -24.00
CA VAL A 375 0.28 9.69 -23.72
C VAL A 375 -0.08 8.89 -24.97
N GLU A 376 -0.69 9.51 -25.97
CA GLU A 376 -1.05 8.81 -27.23
C GLU A 376 0.09 8.79 -28.27
N SER A 377 1.08 9.67 -28.14
CA SER A 377 2.32 9.65 -28.95
C SER A 377 3.26 8.48 -28.62
N LEU A 378 3.08 7.87 -27.46
CA LEU A 378 3.90 6.77 -26.97
C LEU A 378 3.59 5.47 -27.73
N ILE A 379 2.36 5.27 -28.22
CA ILE A 379 1.95 4.04 -28.91
C ILE A 379 2.62 3.88 -30.28
N VAL A 380 2.89 4.98 -30.99
CA VAL A 380 3.72 4.98 -32.20
C VAL A 380 5.21 4.81 -31.87
N GLY A 381 5.63 5.35 -30.71
CA GLY A 381 6.95 5.12 -30.16
C GLY A 381 7.23 3.66 -29.85
N ILE A 382 6.22 2.86 -29.46
CA ILE A 382 6.37 1.44 -29.13
C ILE A 382 6.89 0.64 -30.32
N GLY A 383 6.35 0.84 -31.54
CA GLY A 383 6.86 0.18 -32.76
C GLY A 383 8.29 0.60 -33.15
N LYS A 384 8.64 1.87 -32.94
CA LYS A 384 9.99 2.41 -33.20
C LYS A 384 11.02 1.99 -32.13
N TYR A 385 10.61 1.92 -30.86
CA TYR A 385 11.43 1.47 -29.73
C TYR A 385 11.58 -0.05 -29.67
N PHE A 386 10.62 -0.84 -30.16
CA PHE A 386 10.76 -2.29 -30.29
C PHE A 386 11.92 -2.68 -31.23
N MET A 387 12.38 -1.79 -32.11
CA MET A 387 13.34 -2.14 -33.17
C MET A 387 14.65 -1.35 -33.17
N GLY A 388 14.83 -0.38 -32.27
CA GLY A 388 16.01 0.49 -32.27
C GLY A 388 16.04 1.43 -33.48
N GLU A 389 16.00 2.74 -33.24
CA GLU A 389 16.30 3.78 -34.23
C GLU A 389 17.72 3.57 -34.79
N GLU A 390 18.07 3.79 -36.06
CA GLU A 390 17.53 4.66 -37.10
C GLU A 390 17.61 3.94 -38.47
N THR A 391 16.52 3.90 -39.23
CA THR A 391 16.65 3.88 -40.71
C THR A 391 15.60 4.78 -41.31
N ASN A 392 16.06 5.80 -42.03
CA ASN A 392 15.27 6.70 -42.87
C ASN A 392 14.31 5.90 -43.77
N MET A 393 13.05 5.82 -43.36
CA MET A 393 11.97 5.16 -44.11
C MET A 393 11.25 6.20 -44.96
N SER A 394 11.69 6.34 -46.21
CA SER A 394 10.93 7.03 -47.25
C SER A 394 10.56 6.03 -48.35
N SER A 395 9.46 5.31 -48.17
CA SER A 395 8.72 4.69 -49.29
C SER A 395 7.35 4.16 -48.82
N PRO A 396 6.23 4.60 -49.43
CA PRO A 396 4.91 4.03 -49.19
C PRO A 396 4.76 2.72 -49.98
N GLY A 397 4.98 1.59 -49.32
CA GLY A 397 4.73 0.27 -49.92
C GLY A 397 5.59 -0.84 -49.29
N GLY A 398 5.09 -1.45 -48.21
CA GLY A 398 5.70 -2.61 -47.56
C GLY A 398 6.49 -2.26 -46.29
N GLN A 399 5.97 -2.67 -45.13
CA GLN A 399 6.70 -2.62 -43.86
C GLN A 399 7.82 -3.67 -43.91
N THR A 400 9.03 -3.24 -44.27
CA THR A 400 10.22 -4.10 -44.20
C THR A 400 11.02 -3.72 -42.98
N VAL A 401 11.35 -4.71 -42.16
CA VAL A 401 12.20 -4.53 -40.97
C VAL A 401 13.58 -5.09 -41.27
N SER A 402 14.58 -4.28 -40.96
CA SER A 402 15.99 -4.59 -41.18
C SER A 402 16.54 -5.31 -39.93
N ILE A 403 16.69 -6.63 -39.96
CA ILE A 403 17.34 -7.36 -38.86
C ILE A 403 18.83 -7.55 -39.21
N PRO A 404 19.78 -7.23 -38.32
CA PRO A 404 21.20 -7.47 -38.56
C PRO A 404 21.47 -8.97 -38.69
N ALA A 405 22.09 -9.38 -39.80
CA ALA A 405 22.44 -10.78 -40.03
C ALA A 405 23.58 -11.21 -39.07
N PRO A 406 23.53 -12.42 -38.48
CA PRO A 406 24.51 -12.90 -37.51
C PRO A 406 25.94 -13.10 -38.05
N SER A 407 26.18 -12.88 -39.34
CA SER A 407 27.46 -13.12 -40.02
C SER A 407 28.07 -11.88 -40.70
N GLY A 408 27.62 -10.66 -40.39
CA GLY A 408 28.16 -9.43 -40.98
C GLY A 408 27.78 -9.21 -42.45
N SER A 409 26.91 -10.03 -43.02
CA SER A 409 26.42 -9.92 -44.40
C SER A 409 25.11 -9.11 -44.48
N GLY A 410 25.18 -7.81 -44.19
CA GLY A 410 24.08 -6.87 -44.42
C GLY A 410 22.80 -7.09 -43.58
N PHE A 411 21.85 -6.17 -43.74
CA PHE A 411 20.53 -6.29 -43.12
C PHE A 411 19.62 -7.13 -44.02
N GLN A 412 19.05 -8.20 -43.47
CA GLN A 412 18.02 -8.95 -44.18
C GLN A 412 16.70 -8.18 -44.03
N LYS A 413 16.15 -7.69 -45.15
CA LYS A 413 14.78 -7.19 -45.18
C LYS A 413 13.85 -8.40 -45.10
N VAL A 414 13.32 -8.66 -43.91
CA VAL A 414 12.29 -9.67 -43.72
C VAL A 414 10.94 -8.99 -43.88
N ASP A 415 10.15 -9.46 -44.85
CA ASP A 415 8.76 -9.07 -44.98
C ASP A 415 7.97 -9.80 -43.89
N ILE A 416 7.78 -9.13 -42.74
CA ILE A 416 7.11 -9.69 -41.56
C ILE A 416 5.64 -10.06 -41.87
N SER A 417 5.12 -9.64 -43.03
CA SER A 417 3.74 -9.88 -43.42
C SER A 417 3.37 -11.36 -43.57
N GLN A 418 4.33 -12.26 -43.83
CA GLN A 418 4.00 -13.67 -44.12
C GLN A 418 4.48 -14.67 -43.07
N GLN A 419 5.74 -14.59 -42.63
CA GLN A 419 6.31 -15.53 -41.68
C GLN A 419 7.20 -14.83 -40.65
N ILE A 420 7.16 -15.30 -39.42
CA ILE A 420 8.00 -14.83 -38.31
C ILE A 420 8.83 -15.99 -37.76
N ASN A 421 10.12 -15.73 -37.52
CA ASN A 421 10.99 -16.69 -36.84
C ASN A 421 10.58 -16.79 -35.36
N CYS A 422 10.54 -18.01 -34.82
CA CYS A 422 10.17 -18.24 -33.43
C CYS A 422 11.03 -17.45 -32.43
N ARG A 423 12.32 -17.24 -32.74
CA ARG A 423 13.23 -16.39 -31.96
C ARG A 423 12.72 -14.94 -31.88
N THR A 424 12.44 -14.34 -33.03
CA THR A 424 11.91 -12.97 -33.11
C THR A 424 10.54 -12.87 -32.45
N PHE A 425 9.69 -13.88 -32.63
CA PHE A 425 8.37 -13.89 -32.02
C PHE A 425 8.44 -13.91 -30.48
N LEU A 426 9.30 -14.74 -29.90
CA LEU A 426 9.52 -14.78 -28.45
C LEU A 426 10.09 -13.45 -27.92
N ALA A 427 11.03 -12.84 -28.64
CA ALA A 427 11.60 -11.55 -28.26
C ALA A 427 10.53 -10.44 -28.22
N ILE A 428 9.63 -10.39 -29.22
CA ILE A 428 8.51 -9.42 -29.25
C ILE A 428 7.60 -9.62 -28.05
N ILE A 429 7.25 -10.86 -27.72
CA ILE A 429 6.39 -11.18 -26.56
C ILE A 429 7.04 -10.72 -25.26
N LEU A 430 8.31 -11.07 -25.04
CA LEU A 430 9.03 -10.73 -23.81
C LEU A 430 9.19 -9.21 -23.66
N GLN A 431 9.48 -8.50 -24.75
CA GLN A 431 9.58 -7.05 -24.71
C GLN A 431 8.20 -6.40 -24.47
N GLY A 432 7.12 -6.96 -25.01
CA GLY A 432 5.75 -6.55 -24.70
C GLY A 432 5.40 -6.74 -23.23
N LEU A 433 5.80 -7.86 -22.63
CA LEU A 433 5.61 -8.13 -21.19
C LEU A 433 6.38 -7.13 -20.32
N ARG A 434 7.62 -6.78 -20.68
CA ARG A 434 8.42 -5.76 -19.98
C ARG A 434 7.77 -4.37 -20.03
N TRP A 435 7.17 -4.03 -21.17
CA TRP A 435 6.47 -2.75 -21.32
C TRP A 435 5.22 -2.72 -20.45
N GLU A 436 4.38 -3.76 -20.51
CA GLU A 436 3.17 -3.88 -19.68
C GLU A 436 3.49 -3.88 -18.18
N SER A 437 4.54 -4.59 -17.76
CA SER A 437 4.94 -4.62 -16.34
C SER A 437 5.37 -3.24 -15.84
N SER A 438 6.12 -2.49 -16.67
CA SER A 438 6.53 -1.11 -16.36
C SER A 438 5.32 -0.18 -16.30
N HIS A 439 4.34 -0.37 -17.19
CA HIS A 439 3.11 0.42 -17.20
C HIS A 439 2.24 0.14 -15.96
N ILE A 440 2.09 -1.13 -15.57
CA ILE A 440 1.37 -1.51 -14.35
C ILE A 440 2.08 -0.95 -13.11
N ALA A 441 3.40 -1.11 -13.00
CA ALA A 441 4.17 -0.55 -11.90
C ALA A 441 4.04 0.99 -11.83
N TYR A 442 4.06 1.68 -12.97
CA TYR A 442 3.84 3.11 -13.05
C TYR A 442 2.45 3.51 -12.57
N GLN A 443 1.40 2.77 -12.94
CA GLN A 443 0.05 2.99 -12.42
C GLN A 443 -0.01 2.82 -10.90
N LEU A 444 0.56 1.73 -10.38
CA LEU A 444 0.63 1.46 -8.94
C LEU A 444 1.37 2.56 -8.17
N MET A 445 2.45 3.10 -8.74
CA MET A 445 3.20 4.18 -8.11
C MET A 445 2.49 5.55 -8.18
N ASN A 446 1.63 5.77 -9.17
CA ASN A 446 0.83 7.00 -9.26
C ASN A 446 -0.37 7.01 -8.32
N GLU A 447 -0.73 5.85 -7.75
CA GLU A 447 -1.71 5.74 -6.67
C GLU A 447 -1.11 6.10 -5.30
N ALA A 448 0.17 6.50 -5.25
CA ALA A 448 0.80 6.97 -4.03
C ALA A 448 0.04 8.15 -3.40
N PRO A 449 -0.05 8.22 -2.05
CA PRO A 449 -0.60 9.38 -1.36
C PRO A 449 0.08 10.69 -1.79
N GLN A 450 -0.68 11.78 -1.82
CA GLN A 450 -0.15 13.11 -2.15
C GLN A 450 1.01 13.47 -1.22
N GLY A 451 2.11 13.97 -1.80
CA GLY A 451 3.31 14.36 -1.04
C GLY A 451 4.35 13.27 -0.85
N VAL A 452 4.09 12.03 -1.29
CA VAL A 452 5.08 10.94 -1.33
C VAL A 452 5.56 10.75 -2.76
N THR A 453 6.87 10.74 -2.98
CA THR A 453 7.39 10.44 -4.32
C THR A 453 7.16 8.98 -4.69
N PRO A 454 6.97 8.63 -5.97
CA PRO A 454 6.83 7.24 -6.44
C PRO A 454 7.88 6.26 -5.88
N ALA A 455 9.11 6.75 -5.73
CA ALA A 455 10.23 5.94 -5.28
C ALA A 455 10.28 5.81 -3.75
N GLU A 456 9.89 6.84 -2.99
CA GLU A 456 9.63 6.70 -1.54
C GLU A 456 8.47 5.74 -1.28
N PHE A 457 7.40 5.84 -2.07
CA PHE A 457 6.27 4.93 -1.97
C PHE A 457 6.69 3.49 -2.25
N ALA A 458 7.48 3.25 -3.30
CA ALA A 458 8.08 1.96 -3.60
C ALA A 458 8.93 1.43 -2.43
N TYR A 459 9.78 2.28 -1.85
CA TYR A 459 10.59 1.93 -0.68
C TYR A 459 9.72 1.55 0.53
N HIS A 460 8.67 2.32 0.80
CA HIS A 460 7.73 2.02 1.88
C HIS A 460 6.97 0.71 1.62
N MET A 461 6.59 0.42 0.38
CA MET A 461 5.95 -0.85 0.02
C MET A 461 6.85 -2.05 0.31
N LEU A 462 8.15 -1.92 0.04
CA LEU A 462 9.14 -2.98 0.24
C LEU A 462 9.72 -3.07 1.65
N TYR A 463 9.47 -2.10 2.53
CA TYR A 463 10.05 -2.17 3.88
C TYR A 463 9.51 -3.38 4.66
N GLY A 464 10.43 -3.98 5.44
CA GLY A 464 10.29 -5.29 6.06
C GLY A 464 10.95 -6.41 5.24
N TRP A 465 11.22 -6.17 3.95
CA TRP A 465 11.94 -7.10 3.09
C TRP A 465 13.45 -6.84 3.22
N ASP A 466 14.25 -7.90 3.44
CA ASP A 466 15.71 -7.80 3.46
C ASP A 466 16.24 -7.71 2.02
N LEU A 467 16.14 -6.49 1.46
CA LEU A 467 16.61 -6.16 0.11
C LEU A 467 18.04 -5.64 0.16
N ARG A 468 18.97 -6.51 0.55
CA ARG A 468 20.40 -6.22 0.44
C ARG A 468 20.91 -6.75 -0.90
N LYS A 469 21.69 -5.93 -1.60
CA LYS A 469 22.41 -6.34 -2.82
C LYS A 469 23.33 -7.53 -2.46
N GLY A 470 23.05 -8.74 -2.98
CA GLY A 470 23.88 -9.95 -2.74
C GLY A 470 25.32 -9.78 -3.28
N ASP A 471 26.35 -10.52 -2.86
CA ASP A 471 26.47 -11.72 -2.01
C ASP A 471 27.88 -11.79 -1.34
N ALA A 472 28.04 -12.72 -0.39
CA ALA A 472 29.28 -13.25 0.19
C ALA A 472 29.89 -12.52 1.41
N GLY A 473 29.36 -12.81 2.60
CA GLY A 473 30.12 -12.77 3.87
C GLY A 473 30.54 -11.41 4.41
N ALA A 474 30.49 -10.34 3.62
CA ALA A 474 30.67 -8.98 4.09
C ALA A 474 29.35 -8.51 4.70
N ALA A 475 29.31 -8.36 6.02
CA ALA A 475 28.15 -7.97 6.80
C ALA A 475 27.67 -6.50 6.54
N GLY A 476 27.79 -5.96 5.32
CA GLY A 476 27.60 -4.55 5.01
C GLY A 476 27.13 -4.23 3.58
N GLY A 477 26.29 -5.06 2.95
CA GLY A 477 25.66 -4.68 1.68
C GLY A 477 24.84 -3.39 1.84
N GLU A 478 25.03 -2.42 0.94
CA GLU A 478 24.30 -1.15 0.97
C GLU A 478 22.78 -1.37 0.87
N PRO A 479 21.98 -0.62 1.65
CA PRO A 479 20.53 -0.67 1.54
C PRO A 479 20.09 -0.25 0.12
N LEU A 480 18.97 -0.80 -0.32
CA LEU A 480 18.43 -0.54 -1.65
C LEU A 480 18.19 0.96 -1.88
N ASN A 481 18.73 1.52 -2.97
CA ASN A 481 18.48 2.92 -3.32
C ASN A 481 16.99 3.11 -3.72
N LEU A 482 16.45 4.30 -3.53
CA LEU A 482 15.08 4.69 -3.86
C LEU A 482 14.69 4.30 -5.30
N GLU A 483 15.59 4.53 -6.26
CA GLU A 483 15.40 4.17 -7.67
C GLU A 483 15.42 2.66 -7.90
N GLN A 484 16.26 1.93 -7.14
CA GLN A 484 16.31 0.48 -7.21
C GLN A 484 15.03 -0.15 -6.67
N ALA A 485 14.36 0.47 -5.69
CA ALA A 485 13.08 -0.02 -5.15
C ALA A 485 11.99 -0.01 -6.22
N ARG A 486 11.92 1.07 -7.00
CA ARG A 486 11.03 1.15 -8.16
C ARG A 486 11.31 0.04 -9.18
N LYS A 487 12.57 -0.10 -9.60
CA LYS A 487 12.96 -1.14 -10.57
C LYS A 487 12.69 -2.55 -10.03
N PHE A 488 12.87 -2.78 -8.73
CA PHE A 488 12.53 -4.05 -8.09
C PHE A 488 11.04 -4.37 -8.23
N ILE A 489 10.15 -3.41 -7.98
CA ILE A 489 8.70 -3.57 -8.17
C ILE A 489 8.36 -3.86 -9.63
N GLU A 490 8.95 -3.14 -10.58
CA GLU A 490 8.74 -3.38 -12.02
C GLU A 490 9.09 -4.82 -12.41
N ASN A 491 10.18 -5.36 -11.86
CA ASN A 491 10.61 -6.74 -12.09
C ASN A 491 9.72 -7.75 -11.37
N LEU A 492 9.27 -7.44 -10.16
CA LEU A 492 8.32 -8.28 -9.43
C LEU A 492 6.99 -8.41 -10.20
N VAL A 493 6.47 -7.30 -10.72
CA VAL A 493 5.29 -7.30 -11.60
C VAL A 493 5.54 -8.13 -12.86
N LEU A 494 6.71 -8.00 -13.50
CA LEU A 494 7.07 -8.78 -14.69
C LEU A 494 7.04 -10.29 -14.42
N VAL A 495 7.59 -10.72 -13.29
CA VAL A 495 7.61 -12.13 -12.87
C VAL A 495 6.20 -12.67 -12.70
N HIS A 496 5.35 -11.94 -11.96
CA HIS A 496 3.96 -12.35 -11.74
C HIS A 496 3.11 -12.31 -13.02
N LEU A 497 3.28 -11.27 -13.85
CA LEU A 497 2.62 -11.13 -15.13
C LEU A 497 2.96 -12.29 -16.07
N PHE A 498 4.24 -12.60 -16.24
CA PHE A 498 4.68 -13.72 -17.06
C PHE A 498 4.15 -15.06 -16.54
N ARG A 499 4.20 -15.28 -15.22
CA ARG A 499 3.65 -16.47 -14.58
C ARG A 499 2.16 -16.64 -14.81
N ASN A 500 1.38 -15.58 -14.58
CA ASN A 500 -0.08 -15.62 -14.73
C ASN A 500 -0.48 -15.89 -16.18
N GLU A 501 0.21 -15.29 -17.15
CA GLU A 501 -0.08 -15.53 -18.57
C GLU A 501 0.39 -16.90 -19.05
N MET A 502 1.50 -17.43 -18.52
CA MET A 502 1.91 -18.83 -18.76
C MET A 502 0.89 -19.84 -18.21
N GLN A 503 0.23 -19.53 -17.09
CA GLN A 503 -0.82 -20.37 -16.51
C GLN A 503 -2.14 -20.29 -17.28
N VAL A 504 -2.49 -19.09 -17.79
CA VAL A 504 -3.72 -18.85 -18.56
C VAL A 504 -3.58 -19.35 -19.99
N ALA A 505 -2.38 -19.28 -20.58
CA ALA A 505 -2.09 -19.84 -21.90
C ALA A 505 -2.46 -21.32 -21.86
N PRO A 506 -3.59 -21.71 -22.48
CA PRO A 506 -4.15 -23.03 -22.26
C PRO A 506 -3.15 -24.07 -22.74
N GLY A 507 -2.82 -25.04 -21.89
CA GLY A 507 -2.10 -26.26 -22.26
C GLY A 507 -2.87 -27.16 -23.23
N GLN A 508 -3.63 -26.57 -24.16
CA GLN A 508 -4.61 -27.21 -25.03
C GLN A 508 -4.01 -28.08 -26.13
N TYR A 509 -2.68 -28.17 -26.23
CA TYR A 509 -2.04 -28.97 -27.28
C TYR A 509 -1.06 -30.06 -26.81
N VAL A 510 -0.53 -30.02 -25.57
CA VAL A 510 0.36 -31.09 -25.09
C VAL A 510 -0.41 -32.31 -24.54
N GLU A 511 -1.69 -32.16 -24.19
CA GLU A 511 -2.45 -33.24 -23.54
C GLU A 511 -3.20 -34.20 -24.48
N LYS A 512 -3.11 -34.02 -25.80
CA LYS A 512 -3.96 -34.79 -26.72
C LYS A 512 -3.54 -36.23 -27.00
N ARG A 513 -2.50 -36.82 -26.35
CA ARG A 513 -2.15 -38.21 -26.68
C ARG A 513 -2.05 -39.27 -25.59
N PHE A 514 -1.69 -39.03 -24.32
CA PHE A 514 -1.55 -40.18 -23.41
C PHE A 514 -1.87 -39.87 -21.95
N ASN A 515 -3.09 -40.20 -21.52
CA ASN A 515 -3.47 -40.61 -20.15
C ASN A 515 -3.24 -39.68 -18.94
N GLN A 516 -2.86 -38.40 -19.10
CA GLN A 516 -2.61 -37.47 -17.97
C GLN A 516 -3.78 -36.57 -17.54
N GLY A 517 -4.96 -36.65 -18.17
CA GLY A 517 -6.09 -35.76 -17.85
C GLY A 517 -6.54 -35.75 -16.38
N ARG A 518 -6.28 -36.80 -15.59
CA ARG A 518 -6.56 -36.76 -14.14
C ARG A 518 -5.58 -35.89 -13.35
N GLN A 519 -4.32 -35.80 -13.76
CA GLN A 519 -3.33 -34.95 -13.09
C GLN A 519 -3.58 -33.48 -13.42
N LEU A 520 -3.92 -33.14 -14.66
CA LEU A 520 -4.28 -31.76 -15.00
C LEU A 520 -5.58 -31.33 -14.33
N ILE A 521 -6.63 -32.15 -14.36
CA ILE A 521 -7.88 -31.84 -13.65
C ILE A 521 -7.60 -31.63 -12.16
N LYS A 522 -6.80 -32.51 -11.54
CA LYS A 522 -6.40 -32.35 -10.13
C LYS A 522 -5.61 -31.06 -9.90
N ASN A 523 -4.67 -30.71 -10.78
CA ASN A 523 -3.89 -29.47 -10.64
C ASN A 523 -4.78 -28.21 -10.81
N ILE A 524 -5.75 -28.25 -11.73
CA ILE A 524 -6.73 -27.16 -11.91
C ILE A 524 -7.63 -27.07 -10.67
N GLU A 525 -8.11 -28.19 -10.14
CA GLU A 525 -8.91 -28.24 -8.91
C GLU A 525 -8.12 -27.74 -7.69
N ASP A 526 -6.86 -28.17 -7.53
CA ASP A 526 -5.96 -27.72 -6.47
C ASP A 526 -5.68 -26.21 -6.60
N PHE A 527 -5.47 -25.71 -7.82
CA PHE A 527 -5.30 -24.28 -8.09
C PHE A 527 -6.57 -23.47 -7.80
N GLN A 528 -7.74 -23.96 -8.23
CA GLN A 528 -9.02 -23.34 -7.90
C GLN A 528 -9.25 -23.33 -6.39
N ARG A 529 -8.85 -24.40 -5.68
CA ARG A 529 -8.94 -24.46 -4.22
C ARG A 529 -8.04 -23.41 -3.56
N VAL A 530 -6.80 -23.24 -4.03
CA VAL A 530 -5.88 -22.21 -3.53
C VAL A 530 -6.43 -20.81 -3.82
N ASN A 531 -6.94 -20.55 -5.02
CA ASN A 531 -7.55 -19.25 -5.34
C ASN A 531 -8.83 -18.98 -4.54
N ASN A 532 -9.65 -20.00 -4.27
CA ASN A 532 -10.80 -19.88 -3.40
C ASN A 532 -10.40 -19.60 -1.94
N GLN A 533 -9.25 -20.12 -1.48
CA GLN A 533 -8.70 -19.73 -0.19
C GLN A 533 -8.28 -18.25 -0.20
N LYS A 534 -7.57 -17.79 -1.24
CA LYS A 534 -7.22 -16.36 -1.41
C LYS A 534 -8.46 -15.46 -1.37
N ALA A 535 -9.54 -15.84 -2.04
CA ALA A 535 -10.80 -15.09 -2.04
C ALA A 535 -11.41 -14.97 -0.63
N LYS A 536 -11.33 -16.02 0.20
CA LYS A 536 -11.81 -15.97 1.59
C LYS A 536 -10.98 -15.04 2.47
N TYR A 537 -9.66 -15.04 2.29
CA TYR A 537 -8.79 -14.06 2.96
C TYR A 537 -9.08 -12.64 2.49
N GLY A 538 -9.37 -12.46 1.20
CA GLY A 538 -9.87 -11.20 0.66
C GLY A 538 -11.14 -10.73 1.35
N GLU A 539 -12.11 -11.60 1.59
CA GLU A 539 -13.34 -11.26 2.33
C GLU A 539 -13.07 -10.84 3.77
N LEU A 540 -12.24 -11.61 4.50
CA LEU A 540 -11.85 -11.26 5.87
C LEU A 540 -11.09 -9.93 5.93
N TYR A 541 -10.22 -9.68 4.96
CA TYR A 541 -9.48 -8.43 4.83
C TYR A 541 -10.40 -7.25 4.53
N VAL A 542 -11.34 -7.41 3.60
CA VAL A 542 -12.37 -6.40 3.31
C VAL A 542 -13.22 -6.13 4.54
N TRP A 543 -13.60 -7.16 5.29
CA TRP A 543 -14.31 -6.98 6.56
C TRP A 543 -13.47 -6.21 7.58
N ALA A 544 -12.19 -6.55 7.75
CA ALA A 544 -11.26 -5.84 8.63
C ALA A 544 -11.13 -4.36 8.24
N LYS A 545 -11.06 -4.05 6.93
CA LYS A 545 -11.09 -2.68 6.40
C LYS A 545 -12.39 -1.92 6.69
N MET A 546 -13.52 -2.62 6.82
CA MET A 546 -14.80 -2.01 7.17
C MET A 546 -14.97 -1.76 8.68
N VAL A 547 -14.20 -2.40 9.56
CA VAL A 547 -14.35 -2.25 11.02
C VAL A 547 -14.17 -0.79 11.47
N PRO A 548 -13.16 0.00 11.03
CA PRO A 548 -13.05 1.42 11.37
C PRO A 548 -14.29 2.24 10.97
N TYR A 549 -14.95 1.88 9.87
CA TYR A 549 -16.18 2.52 9.44
C TYR A 549 -17.36 2.19 10.37
N PHE A 550 -17.48 0.93 10.81
CA PHE A 550 -18.47 0.56 11.82
C PHE A 550 -18.19 1.23 13.17
N GLN A 551 -16.93 1.31 13.58
CA GLN A 551 -16.51 2.02 14.80
C GLN A 551 -16.92 3.50 14.73
N GLY A 552 -16.62 4.18 13.63
CA GLY A 552 -17.03 5.56 13.41
C GLY A 552 -18.54 5.74 13.50
N LYS A 553 -19.34 4.87 12.84
CA LYS A 553 -20.81 4.91 12.96
C LYS A 553 -21.29 4.72 14.40
N ILE A 554 -20.66 3.84 15.17
CA ILE A 554 -20.98 3.64 16.57
C ILE A 554 -20.68 4.92 17.37
N PHE A 555 -19.53 5.58 17.16
CA PHE A 555 -19.23 6.86 17.82
C PHE A 555 -20.24 7.95 17.47
N TYR A 556 -20.61 8.05 16.20
CA TYR A 556 -21.64 8.99 15.75
C TYR A 556 -22.98 8.75 16.47
N ILE A 557 -23.48 7.50 16.46
CA ILE A 557 -24.75 7.14 17.11
C ILE A 557 -24.68 7.34 18.62
N LEU A 558 -23.59 6.91 19.28
CA LEU A 558 -23.46 7.05 20.72
C LEU A 558 -23.43 8.54 21.13
N SER A 559 -22.67 9.38 20.42
CA SER A 559 -22.61 10.83 20.72
C SER A 559 -23.99 11.49 20.63
N ILE A 560 -24.79 11.12 19.61
CA ILE A 560 -26.17 11.60 19.47
C ILE A 560 -27.08 11.08 20.60
N ILE A 561 -26.89 9.83 21.02
CA ILE A 561 -27.72 9.21 22.07
C ILE A 561 -27.35 9.73 23.47
N TYR A 562 -26.17 10.34 23.65
CA TYR A 562 -25.68 10.78 24.97
C TYR A 562 -26.72 11.58 25.79
N PRO A 563 -27.37 12.64 25.28
CA PRO A 563 -28.35 13.41 26.06
C PRO A 563 -29.54 12.54 26.52
N PHE A 564 -29.95 11.57 25.72
CA PHE A 564 -31.02 10.62 26.05
C PHE A 564 -30.57 9.59 27.08
N ALA A 565 -29.32 9.12 26.98
CA ALA A 565 -28.73 8.25 28.00
C ALA A 565 -28.69 8.97 29.35
N CYS A 566 -28.32 10.26 29.38
CA CYS A 566 -28.38 11.09 30.58
C CYS A 566 -29.81 11.19 31.14
N MET A 567 -30.85 11.29 30.30
CA MET A 567 -32.25 11.32 30.80
C MET A 567 -32.62 10.05 31.58
N LEU A 568 -32.02 8.89 31.27
CA LEU A 568 -32.28 7.65 32.02
C LEU A 568 -31.84 7.73 33.49
N ILE A 569 -30.96 8.67 33.85
CA ILE A 569 -30.54 8.90 35.24
C ILE A 569 -31.68 9.46 36.09
N VAL A 570 -32.65 10.13 35.46
CA VAL A 570 -33.84 10.67 36.12
C VAL A 570 -34.81 9.54 36.50
N ILE A 571 -34.78 8.42 35.77
CA ILE A 571 -35.65 7.27 36.03
C ILE A 571 -35.04 6.42 37.16
N PRO A 572 -35.75 6.26 38.30
CA PRO A 572 -35.21 5.56 39.45
C PRO A 572 -34.93 4.08 39.10
N GLY A 573 -33.72 3.62 39.42
CA GLY A 573 -33.26 2.26 39.13
C GLY A 573 -32.58 2.09 37.77
N MET A 574 -32.62 3.10 36.88
CA MET A 574 -31.99 3.05 35.55
C MET A 574 -30.59 3.69 35.48
N HIS A 575 -30.01 4.16 36.59
CA HIS A 575 -28.62 4.67 36.62
C HIS A 575 -27.59 3.67 36.05
N LYS A 576 -27.85 2.36 36.16
CA LYS A 576 -27.03 1.31 35.55
C LYS A 576 -26.95 1.43 34.03
N ALA A 577 -28.01 1.93 33.38
CA ALA A 577 -28.04 2.13 31.94
C ALA A 577 -27.04 3.22 31.49
N VAL A 578 -26.83 4.27 32.30
CA VAL A 578 -25.83 5.31 32.04
C VAL A 578 -24.41 4.72 32.10
N PHE A 579 -24.12 3.93 33.14
CA PHE A 579 -22.82 3.24 33.23
C PHE A 579 -22.63 2.22 32.10
N GLN A 580 -23.69 1.51 31.73
CA GLN A 580 -23.65 0.60 30.58
C GLN A 580 -23.40 1.35 29.28
N TRP A 581 -23.98 2.55 29.10
CA TRP A 581 -23.72 3.40 27.95
C TRP A 581 -22.24 3.83 27.92
N MET A 582 -21.67 4.25 29.05
CA MET A 582 -20.23 4.57 29.16
C MET A 582 -19.35 3.35 28.88
N GLN A 583 -19.77 2.16 29.31
CA GLN A 583 -19.09 0.91 29.01
C GLN A 583 -19.12 0.57 27.51
N VAL A 584 -20.24 0.85 26.82
CA VAL A 584 -20.34 0.68 25.36
C VAL A 584 -19.44 1.68 24.63
N TRP A 585 -19.35 2.93 25.11
CA TRP A 585 -18.40 3.92 24.59
C TRP A 585 -16.95 3.43 24.74
N LEU A 586 -16.56 3.02 25.94
CA LEU A 586 -15.24 2.48 26.23
C LEU A 586 -14.94 1.25 25.37
N TRP A 587 -15.90 0.34 25.21
CA TRP A 587 -15.76 -0.85 24.38
C TRP A 587 -15.51 -0.49 22.90
N ALA A 588 -16.26 0.46 22.34
CA ALA A 588 -16.06 0.92 20.97
C ALA A 588 -14.70 1.63 20.79
N LYS A 589 -14.26 2.39 21.80
CA LYS A 589 -12.91 3.00 21.84
C LYS A 589 -11.82 1.94 21.92
N MET A 590 -11.98 0.88 22.71
CA MET A 590 -11.02 -0.21 22.83
C MET A 590 -10.72 -0.94 21.51
N TRP A 591 -11.55 -0.79 20.48
CA TRP A 591 -11.24 -1.32 19.14
C TRP A 591 -9.95 -0.72 18.56
N ASP A 592 -9.58 0.52 18.95
CA ASP A 592 -8.31 1.15 18.59
C ASP A 592 -7.11 0.35 19.09
N VAL A 593 -7.20 -0.23 20.30
CA VAL A 593 -6.17 -1.15 20.82
C VAL A 593 -6.11 -2.43 19.97
N GLY A 594 -7.28 -2.96 19.58
CA GLY A 594 -7.36 -4.10 18.68
C GLY A 594 -6.66 -3.84 17.34
N PHE A 595 -6.89 -2.69 16.73
CA PHE A 595 -6.23 -2.30 15.49
C PHE A 595 -4.72 -2.15 15.66
N ALA A 596 -4.26 -1.54 16.76
CA ALA A 596 -2.84 -1.44 17.05
C ALA A 596 -2.17 -2.82 17.20
N ILE A 597 -2.85 -3.78 17.85
CA ILE A 597 -2.36 -5.18 17.95
C ILE A 597 -2.29 -5.81 16.56
N VAL A 598 -3.34 -5.68 15.74
CA VAL A 598 -3.37 -6.22 14.37
C VAL A 598 -2.23 -5.63 13.54
N MET A 599 -1.97 -4.32 13.63
CA MET A 599 -0.85 -3.69 12.91
C MET A 599 0.52 -4.19 13.38
N VAL A 600 0.71 -4.41 14.67
CA VAL A 600 1.97 -5.01 15.18
C VAL A 600 2.12 -6.45 14.71
N LEU A 601 1.05 -7.24 14.73
CA LEU A 601 1.06 -8.61 14.21
C LEU A 601 1.36 -8.61 12.71
N GLU A 602 0.71 -7.75 11.93
CA GLU A 602 0.96 -7.59 10.50
C GLU A 602 2.43 -7.27 10.23
N ARG A 603 3.03 -6.33 10.97
CA ARG A 603 4.47 -6.01 10.87
C ARG A 603 5.33 -7.21 11.20
N SER A 604 4.98 -7.97 12.24
CA SER A 604 5.72 -9.17 12.61
C SER A 604 5.63 -10.24 11.52
N ILE A 605 4.46 -10.42 10.92
CA ILE A 605 4.26 -11.36 9.81
C ILE A 605 5.08 -10.92 8.61
N TRP A 606 5.00 -9.66 8.17
CA TRP A 606 5.80 -9.16 7.06
C TRP A 606 7.31 -9.24 7.32
N ALA A 607 7.77 -8.97 8.54
CA ALA A 607 9.18 -9.08 8.90
C ALA A 607 9.66 -10.53 8.93
N ILE A 608 8.82 -11.48 9.38
CA ILE A 608 9.10 -12.91 9.37
C ILE A 608 9.12 -13.42 7.92
N THR A 609 8.10 -13.06 7.13
CA THR A 609 7.99 -13.42 5.72
C THR A 609 9.19 -12.86 4.96
N GLY A 610 9.45 -11.56 5.03
CA GLY A 610 10.56 -10.90 4.33
C GLY A 610 11.96 -11.44 4.69
N ASN A 611 12.15 -11.97 5.90
CA ASN A 611 13.43 -12.55 6.35
C ASN A 611 13.53 -14.07 6.19
N ALA A 612 12.50 -14.76 5.72
CA ALA A 612 12.60 -16.18 5.44
C ALA A 612 13.78 -16.45 4.48
N VAL A 613 14.55 -17.52 4.73
CA VAL A 613 15.74 -17.87 3.94
C VAL A 613 15.40 -17.98 2.44
N THR A 614 14.18 -18.43 2.14
CA THR A 614 13.57 -18.46 0.81
C THR A 614 13.51 -17.11 0.12
N ASN A 615 13.18 -16.06 0.87
CA ASN A 615 13.02 -14.71 0.33
C ASN A 615 14.34 -14.03 0.03
N LYS A 616 15.43 -14.37 0.72
CA LYS A 616 16.75 -13.83 0.40
C LYS A 616 17.19 -14.20 -1.01
N GLN A 617 17.06 -15.48 -1.37
CA GLN A 617 17.41 -15.91 -2.71
C GLN A 617 16.42 -15.42 -3.76
N LEU A 618 15.13 -15.39 -3.44
CA LEU A 618 14.14 -14.79 -4.33
C LEU A 618 14.49 -13.33 -4.65
N ASN A 619 14.79 -12.53 -3.63
CA ASN A 619 15.17 -11.14 -3.77
C ASN A 619 16.45 -11.02 -4.63
N GLN A 620 17.43 -11.90 -4.43
CA GLN A 620 18.63 -11.95 -5.28
C GLN A 620 18.29 -12.25 -6.74
N VAL A 621 17.39 -13.20 -7.00
CA VAL A 621 16.99 -13.53 -8.36
C VAL A 621 16.22 -12.37 -9.00
N ILE A 622 15.33 -11.70 -8.27
CA ILE A 622 14.63 -10.50 -8.76
C ILE A 622 15.63 -9.37 -9.05
N MET A 623 16.65 -9.18 -8.20
CA MET A 623 17.73 -8.23 -8.45
C MET A 623 18.59 -8.62 -9.67
N GLN A 624 18.77 -9.92 -9.94
CA GLN A 624 19.40 -10.38 -11.19
C GLN A 624 18.52 -10.06 -12.40
N VAL A 625 17.20 -10.24 -12.28
CA VAL A 625 16.23 -9.82 -13.31
C VAL A 625 16.34 -8.31 -13.53
N GLN A 626 16.58 -7.50 -12.51
CA GLN A 626 16.81 -6.06 -12.66
C GLN A 626 18.05 -5.73 -13.51
N LEU A 627 19.14 -6.46 -13.34
CA LEU A 627 20.35 -6.27 -14.17
C LEU A 627 20.08 -6.60 -15.64
N LEU A 628 19.21 -7.57 -15.90
CA LEU A 628 18.82 -8.02 -17.24
C LEU A 628 17.72 -7.16 -17.85
N ASN A 629 16.85 -6.58 -17.02
CA ASN A 629 15.78 -5.69 -17.42
C ASN A 629 16.25 -4.22 -17.39
N GLN A 630 17.17 -3.85 -18.28
CA GLN A 630 17.45 -2.45 -18.53
C GLN A 630 16.21 -1.79 -19.13
N SER A 631 15.41 -1.14 -18.30
CA SER A 631 14.20 -0.43 -18.71
C SER A 631 14.54 0.55 -19.83
N VAL A 632 13.86 0.42 -20.97
CA VAL A 632 14.11 1.20 -22.19
C VAL A 632 13.72 2.67 -22.04
N VAL A 633 13.04 3.05 -20.95
CA VAL A 633 12.41 4.35 -20.81
C VAL A 633 12.58 4.88 -19.38
N GLU A 634 13.72 5.52 -19.11
CA GLU A 634 13.68 6.67 -18.20
C GLU A 634 13.47 7.92 -19.07
N PRO A 635 12.30 8.56 -19.02
CA PRO A 635 12.13 9.88 -19.62
C PRO A 635 12.88 10.84 -18.72
N ASN A 636 14.18 11.01 -18.95
CA ASN A 636 14.86 12.18 -18.42
C ASN A 636 14.09 13.42 -18.93
N PRO A 637 13.87 14.46 -18.09
CA PRO A 637 13.45 15.76 -18.59
C PRO A 637 14.41 16.19 -19.72
N PRO A 638 13.99 17.03 -20.69
CA PRO A 638 14.66 17.24 -21.97
C PRO A 638 16.07 17.80 -21.82
N LEU A 639 17.00 16.94 -21.41
CA LEU A 639 18.40 17.03 -21.67
C LEU A 639 18.50 16.74 -23.15
N LYS A 640 18.64 17.83 -23.91
CA LYS A 640 19.08 17.86 -25.30
C LYS A 640 19.86 16.59 -25.60
N CYS A 641 19.43 15.84 -26.61
CA CYS A 641 20.21 14.82 -27.29
C CYS A 641 21.48 15.46 -27.85
N ALA A 642 22.42 15.81 -26.97
CA ALA A 642 23.82 15.79 -27.31
C ALA A 642 24.15 14.30 -27.34
N PHE A 643 24.18 13.75 -28.56
CA PHE A 643 24.96 12.58 -28.87
C PHE A 643 26.33 12.73 -28.19
N LEU A 644 26.51 12.08 -27.04
CA LEU A 644 27.80 11.77 -26.47
C LEU A 644 28.14 10.38 -27.01
N PRO A 645 29.08 10.26 -27.96
CA PRO A 645 29.55 8.96 -28.47
C PRO A 645 30.33 8.15 -27.42
N ASP A 646 30.54 8.68 -26.21
CA ASP A 646 31.57 8.19 -25.28
C ASP A 646 31.03 7.48 -24.02
N PHE A 647 29.75 7.10 -23.97
CA PHE A 647 29.26 6.17 -22.92
C PHE A 647 29.42 4.68 -23.29
N ILE A 648 30.28 4.38 -24.27
CA ILE A 648 31.06 3.13 -24.34
C ILE A 648 32.37 3.41 -23.59
N GLY A 649 32.30 3.40 -22.26
CA GLY A 649 33.41 3.85 -21.44
C GLY A 649 33.41 3.34 -20.00
N ILE A 650 32.70 2.24 -19.70
CA ILE A 650 33.22 1.34 -18.67
C ILE A 650 34.46 0.72 -19.31
N PRO A 651 35.66 0.79 -18.70
CA PRO A 651 36.87 0.19 -19.25
C PRO A 651 36.73 -1.33 -19.23
N LEU A 652 35.97 -1.87 -20.18
CA LEU A 652 36.12 -3.23 -20.66
C LEU A 652 37.52 -3.29 -21.22
N LEU A 653 38.38 -4.01 -20.51
CA LEU A 653 39.73 -4.41 -20.88
C LEU A 653 39.84 -4.56 -22.40
N ASN A 654 40.53 -3.60 -23.03
CA ASN A 654 41.04 -3.71 -24.39
C ASN A 654 42.07 -4.85 -24.44
N ASN A 655 41.58 -6.09 -24.48
CA ASN A 655 42.36 -7.25 -24.86
C ASN A 655 41.88 -7.68 -26.25
N PRO A 656 42.65 -7.40 -27.32
CA PRO A 656 42.18 -7.46 -28.70
C PRO A 656 42.11 -8.88 -29.29
N THR A 657 41.90 -9.94 -28.50
CA THR A 657 41.92 -11.32 -29.01
C THR A 657 40.74 -12.21 -28.59
N GLY A 658 39.60 -11.65 -28.18
CA GLY A 658 38.42 -12.47 -27.90
C GLY A 658 37.21 -11.70 -27.41
N SER A 659 36.63 -10.84 -28.25
CA SER A 659 35.40 -10.11 -27.95
C SER A 659 34.18 -11.04 -28.08
N GLY A 660 33.79 -11.69 -27.00
CA GLY A 660 32.45 -12.27 -26.84
C GLY A 660 31.45 -11.14 -26.62
N PHE A 661 30.88 -10.62 -27.71
CA PHE A 661 29.74 -9.70 -27.64
C PHE A 661 28.54 -10.46 -27.08
N PHE A 662 28.07 -10.08 -25.89
CA PHE A 662 26.71 -10.41 -25.49
C PHE A 662 25.78 -9.56 -26.36
N SER A 663 25.11 -10.19 -27.30
CA SER A 663 24.04 -9.54 -28.06
C SER A 663 22.88 -9.23 -27.10
N ASN A 664 22.09 -8.18 -27.38
CA ASN A 664 20.84 -7.93 -26.62
C ASN A 664 19.93 -9.17 -26.56
N GLU A 665 20.07 -10.07 -27.53
CA GLU A 665 19.35 -11.33 -27.61
C GLU A 665 19.79 -12.34 -26.52
N ASP A 666 21.06 -12.31 -26.09
CA ASP A 666 21.55 -13.15 -25.00
C ASP A 666 20.93 -12.73 -23.66
N GLY A 667 20.80 -11.41 -23.42
CA GLY A 667 20.15 -10.86 -22.23
C GLY A 667 18.68 -11.30 -22.09
N MET A 668 17.95 -11.39 -23.20
CA MET A 668 16.55 -11.83 -23.22
C MET A 668 16.40 -13.33 -22.91
N GLY A 669 17.36 -14.16 -23.35
CA GLY A 669 17.38 -15.57 -22.98
C GLY A 669 17.65 -15.78 -21.49
N PHE A 670 18.57 -15.00 -20.92
CA PHE A 670 18.81 -14.98 -19.47
C PHE A 670 17.57 -14.56 -18.69
N LEU A 671 16.89 -13.50 -19.16
CA LEU A 671 15.65 -13.04 -18.57
C LEU A 671 14.60 -14.15 -18.58
N LEU A 672 14.41 -14.84 -19.71
CA LEU A 672 13.46 -15.95 -19.82
C LEU A 672 13.79 -17.11 -18.87
N ASP A 673 15.06 -17.53 -18.80
CA ASP A 673 15.48 -18.60 -17.87
C ASP A 673 15.18 -18.22 -16.43
N ARG A 674 15.49 -16.98 -16.02
CA ARG A 674 15.17 -16.46 -14.68
C ARG A 674 13.68 -16.36 -14.42
N LEU A 675 12.90 -15.89 -15.40
CA LEU A 675 11.45 -15.87 -15.29
C LEU A 675 10.90 -17.28 -15.12
N LEU A 676 11.36 -18.27 -15.88
CA LEU A 676 10.94 -19.68 -15.79
C LEU A 676 11.32 -20.32 -14.45
N VAL A 677 12.50 -20.02 -13.91
CA VAL A 677 12.89 -20.45 -12.55
C VAL A 677 11.91 -19.89 -11.51
N LEU A 678 11.54 -18.61 -11.64
CA LEU A 678 10.66 -17.93 -10.70
C LEU A 678 9.19 -18.33 -10.84
N THR A 679 8.71 -18.61 -12.07
CA THR A 679 7.30 -18.99 -12.29
C THR A 679 6.94 -20.34 -11.69
N GLY A 680 7.92 -21.24 -11.62
CA GLY A 680 7.76 -22.57 -11.01
C GLY A 680 7.57 -22.51 -9.50
N ASN A 681 8.07 -21.48 -8.81
CA ASN A 681 8.00 -21.47 -7.35
C ASN A 681 6.58 -21.14 -6.88
N THR A 682 5.80 -22.16 -6.52
CA THR A 682 4.44 -21.95 -5.97
C THR A 682 4.44 -21.49 -4.53
N GLU A 683 5.56 -21.60 -3.80
CA GLU A 683 5.73 -20.91 -2.53
C GLU A 683 5.80 -19.38 -2.72
N LEU A 684 6.04 -18.86 -3.93
CA LEU A 684 5.87 -17.42 -4.20
C LEU A 684 4.41 -16.95 -3.95
N ASP A 685 3.44 -17.84 -4.14
CA ASP A 685 2.04 -17.58 -3.79
C ASP A 685 1.67 -18.13 -2.41
N LEU A 686 2.13 -19.35 -2.08
CA LEU A 686 1.75 -20.02 -0.84
C LEU A 686 2.51 -19.50 0.38
N ALA A 687 3.78 -19.11 0.27
CA ALA A 687 4.50 -18.44 1.35
C ALA A 687 3.95 -17.03 1.61
N ASN A 688 3.34 -16.41 0.60
CA ASN A 688 2.66 -15.13 0.73
C ASN A 688 1.18 -15.23 1.17
N VAL A 689 0.54 -16.41 1.02
CA VAL A 689 -0.89 -16.61 1.36
C VAL A 689 -1.14 -17.51 2.57
N ASN A 690 -0.33 -18.56 2.79
CA ASN A 690 -0.50 -19.49 3.94
C ASN A 690 0.19 -19.02 5.22
N TYR A 691 0.98 -17.94 5.19
CA TYR A 691 1.63 -17.37 6.38
C TYR A 691 0.83 -16.23 7.03
N ILE A 692 -0.32 -15.88 6.44
CA ILE A 692 -1.35 -14.98 6.97
C ILE A 692 -2.52 -15.84 7.46
#